data_AF-A0A8S4QVS4-F1
#
_entry.id   AF-A0A8S4QVS4-F1
#
_cell.length_a   1.000
_cell.length_b   1.000
_cell.length_c   1.000
_cell.angle_alpha   90.00
_cell.angle_beta   90.00
_cell.angle_gamma   90.00
#
_symmetry.space_group_name_H-M   'P 1'
#
loop_
_entity.id
_entity.type
_entity.pdbx_description
1 polymer ?
#
loop_
_entity_poly.entity_id
_entity_poly.type
_entity_poly.pdbx_seq_one_letter_code
_entity_poly.pdbx_strand_id
1 'polypeptide(L)'
;MRSFFWDNTLSYFQIFEDDLGHCIHMGRFLYFIHKGPTPQLIIGELEQQLLQANPILEAFGNAKTVKNDNSSRFGKFIRINFDASGYIAGANIETYLLEKSRAIRQAQDERTFHIFYQLLSGATAQQKAEYILEDPKSYPFLSNAALPVPGIDDAAEFQATIKSMNIMGMNNEDFNSIFRIVSAVLLFGSMQFKQERNSDQATLPDNTVAQKIAHLLGLSVTEMTKAFLKPRIKVGRDFVTKAQTKEQVEFSAEAIGKACYERLFRWLVNRINRSLDRTKRQGASFIGILDMAGFEIFELNSFEQLCINYTNEKLQQLFNHTMFILEQEEYQREGIEWKFIDFGLDLQPTIDLIDKPMGIMALLDEECWFPKATDKTFVEKLVASHSVHPKFMKTDFRGVADFAIIHYAGKVDYSAAQWLMKNMDPLNENVVSCLQSSQDPFVCHIWKDAEIVGMAQQALTDTQFGARTRKGMFRTVSQLYKEQLTKLMATLRNTNPNFVRCIIPNHEKKAGKIEAPLVLDQLRCNGVLEGIRICRQGFPNRIPFQEFRQRYELLTPNIITPKGFMDGKKACEQMIKALELDHNLYCVGQSKIFFRAGVLAHLEEERDYKITDLIVNFQAFCRGYLARRNYQKRLQQLNAIRIIQRNCAAYLKLRNWQWWRLYIKVSLLLNMSYQTIRQILNSWYTSQGLQFIEYKNKLKWTNRA
;
A
#
# COMPACT_ATOMS: atom_id res chain seq x y z
N MET A 1 21.31 -7.42 -12.44
CA MET A 1 20.03 -7.01 -11.80
C MET A 1 18.86 -6.93 -12.78
N ARG A 2 18.96 -6.34 -13.99
CA ARG A 2 17.82 -6.23 -14.94
C ARG A 2 17.28 -7.54 -15.52
N SER A 3 18.06 -8.62 -15.56
CA SER A 3 17.63 -9.93 -16.09
C SER A 3 16.87 -10.81 -15.08
N PHE A 4 16.86 -10.45 -13.79
CA PHE A 4 16.21 -11.21 -12.71
C PHE A 4 14.74 -10.83 -12.47
N PHE A 5 14.23 -9.79 -13.14
CA PHE A 5 12.93 -9.17 -12.84
C PHE A 5 11.77 -9.61 -13.76
N TRP A 6 12.00 -10.58 -14.66
CA TRP A 6 11.04 -10.95 -15.72
C TRP A 6 10.65 -12.43 -15.70
N ASP A 7 10.53 -13.02 -14.52
CA ASP A 7 9.75 -14.24 -14.35
C ASP A 7 8.32 -13.87 -13.95
N ASN A 8 7.34 -14.56 -14.54
CA ASN A 8 5.88 -14.45 -14.30
C ASN A 8 5.46 -14.81 -12.85
N THR A 9 6.21 -14.38 -11.85
CA THR A 9 6.03 -14.72 -10.45
C THR A 9 5.61 -13.50 -9.65
N LEU A 10 4.47 -13.66 -8.96
CA LEU A 10 3.95 -12.72 -7.97
C LEU A 10 5.06 -12.38 -6.99
N SER A 11 5.56 -11.15 -7.01
CA SER A 11 6.72 -10.75 -6.22
C SER A 11 6.33 -9.71 -5.19
N TYR A 12 6.86 -9.80 -3.97
CA TYR A 12 6.52 -8.86 -2.91
C TYR A 12 7.79 -8.35 -2.18
N PHE A 13 7.84 -7.10 -1.69
CA PHE A 13 9.02 -6.51 -1.03
C PHE A 13 8.80 -6.16 0.46
N GLN A 14 9.43 -6.92 1.37
CA GLN A 14 9.34 -6.73 2.83
C GLN A 14 10.44 -5.84 3.38
N ILE A 15 10.08 -4.79 4.12
CA ILE A 15 11.02 -3.92 4.81
C ILE A 15 10.96 -4.14 6.33
N PHE A 16 12.11 -4.35 6.98
CA PHE A 16 12.20 -4.56 8.43
C PHE A 16 12.77 -3.32 9.15
N GLU A 17 12.36 -3.19 10.42
CA GLU A 17 12.75 -2.24 11.49
C GLU A 17 12.19 -0.81 11.42
N ASP A 18 11.54 -0.40 12.51
CA ASP A 18 10.99 0.94 12.67
C ASP A 18 12.16 1.95 12.65
N ASP A 19 11.85 3.20 12.30
CA ASP A 19 12.78 4.34 12.23
C ASP A 19 13.54 4.57 10.91
N LEU A 20 13.32 3.77 9.86
CA LEU A 20 14.09 3.87 8.62
C LEU A 20 13.29 4.25 7.39
N GLY A 21 12.47 5.29 7.48
CA GLY A 21 11.82 5.86 6.28
C GLY A 21 11.32 4.80 5.30
N HIS A 22 10.61 3.77 5.78
CA HIS A 22 10.09 2.69 4.93
C HIS A 22 9.23 3.29 3.82
N CYS A 23 8.45 4.32 4.17
CA CYS A 23 7.79 5.24 3.25
C CYS A 23 8.72 5.86 2.19
N ILE A 24 9.95 6.23 2.56
CA ILE A 24 10.94 6.84 1.65
C ILE A 24 11.49 5.80 0.67
N HIS A 25 11.84 4.60 1.15
CA HIS A 25 12.31 3.52 0.28
C HIS A 25 11.20 3.00 -0.63
N MET A 26 9.98 2.87 -0.11
CA MET A 26 8.78 2.60 -0.88
C MET A 26 8.54 3.70 -1.92
N GLY A 27 8.60 4.97 -1.53
CA GLY A 27 8.47 6.11 -2.43
C GLY A 27 9.52 6.11 -3.53
N ARG A 28 10.77 5.74 -3.21
CA ARG A 28 11.86 5.56 -4.19
C ARG A 28 11.63 4.38 -5.10
N PHE A 29 11.10 3.26 -4.59
CA PHE A 29 10.77 2.09 -5.39
C PHE A 29 9.60 2.37 -6.34
N LEU A 30 8.54 3.02 -5.85
CA LEU A 30 7.44 3.52 -6.67
C LEU A 30 7.95 4.51 -7.72
N TYR A 31 8.86 5.40 -7.36
CA TYR A 31 9.52 6.32 -8.28
C TYR A 31 10.39 5.60 -9.31
N PHE A 32 11.04 4.49 -8.95
CA PHE A 32 11.84 3.67 -9.86
C PHE A 32 10.96 2.92 -10.85
N ILE A 33 9.87 2.29 -10.39
CA ILE A 33 8.86 1.68 -11.27
C ILE A 33 8.26 2.74 -12.21
N HIS A 34 8.01 3.95 -11.69
CA HIS A 34 7.54 5.10 -12.47
C HIS A 34 8.53 5.55 -13.56
N LYS A 35 9.84 5.34 -13.38
CA LYS A 35 10.91 5.75 -14.30
C LYS A 35 11.29 4.68 -15.33
N GLY A 36 10.31 4.03 -15.96
CA GLY A 36 10.55 3.16 -17.12
C GLY A 36 11.51 3.78 -18.17
N PRO A 37 12.11 2.96 -19.05
CA PRO A 37 13.30 3.33 -19.82
C PRO A 37 12.94 4.18 -21.05
N THR A 38 12.48 5.42 -20.87
CA THR A 38 12.28 6.35 -21.99
C THR A 38 12.62 7.80 -21.64
N PRO A 39 13.44 8.49 -22.47
CA PRO A 39 13.76 9.89 -22.29
C PRO A 39 12.66 10.77 -22.93
N GLN A 40 11.53 10.93 -22.24
CA GLN A 40 10.58 12.06 -22.35
C GLN A 40 9.39 11.81 -21.40
N LEU A 41 9.35 12.53 -20.28
CA LEU A 41 8.31 12.45 -19.24
C LEU A 41 6.94 12.94 -19.77
N ILE A 42 6.17 12.06 -20.42
CA ILE A 42 4.71 12.17 -20.43
C ILE A 42 4.25 11.27 -19.28
N ILE A 43 4.12 11.86 -18.09
CA ILE A 43 3.68 11.16 -16.88
C ILE A 43 2.24 10.70 -17.11
N GLY A 44 1.98 9.40 -16.96
CA GLY A 44 0.63 8.88 -16.92
C GLY A 44 -0.08 9.32 -15.63
N GLU A 45 -1.37 9.60 -15.74
CA GLU A 45 -2.20 10.12 -14.63
C GLU A 45 -2.24 9.14 -13.45
N LEU A 46 -2.20 7.83 -13.73
CA LEU A 46 -2.27 6.76 -12.73
C LEU A 46 -0.99 6.68 -11.89
N GLU A 47 0.18 6.80 -12.52
CA GLU A 47 1.46 6.74 -11.83
C GLU A 47 1.67 7.97 -10.93
N GLN A 48 1.20 9.13 -11.39
CA GLN A 48 1.20 10.33 -10.56
C GLN A 48 0.29 10.15 -9.34
N GLN A 49 -0.92 9.61 -9.54
CA GLN A 49 -1.86 9.31 -8.45
C GLN A 49 -1.27 8.33 -7.44
N LEU A 50 -0.64 7.26 -7.90
CA LEU A 50 0.00 6.28 -7.01
C LEU A 50 1.09 6.92 -6.14
N LEU A 51 1.88 7.86 -6.69
CA LEU A 51 2.88 8.60 -5.92
C LEU A 51 2.25 9.56 -4.90
N GLN A 52 1.16 10.23 -5.27
CA GLN A 52 0.45 11.18 -4.39
C GLN A 52 -0.41 10.52 -3.31
N ALA A 53 -0.66 9.21 -3.39
CA ALA A 53 -1.37 8.49 -2.33
C ALA A 53 -0.57 8.46 -1.00
N ASN A 54 0.77 8.40 -1.06
CA ASN A 54 1.61 8.29 0.14
C ASN A 54 1.54 9.53 1.05
N PRO A 55 1.73 10.77 0.56
CA PRO A 55 1.60 11.96 1.41
C PRO A 55 0.27 12.04 2.17
N ILE A 56 -0.83 11.60 1.54
CA ILE A 56 -2.16 11.58 2.16
C ILE A 56 -2.18 10.55 3.30
N LEU A 57 -1.68 9.33 3.06
CA LEU A 57 -1.63 8.29 4.08
C LEU A 57 -0.67 8.65 5.22
N GLU A 58 0.45 9.31 4.93
CA GLU A 58 1.40 9.78 5.93
C GLU A 58 0.79 10.88 6.79
N ALA A 59 0.08 11.86 6.21
CA ALA A 59 -0.57 12.90 6.98
C ALA A 59 -1.57 12.33 8.02
N PHE A 60 -2.36 11.33 7.64
CA PHE A 60 -3.40 10.73 8.49
C PHE A 60 -2.98 9.48 9.28
N GLY A 61 -1.79 8.93 9.03
CA GLY A 61 -1.38 7.66 9.61
C GLY A 61 0.01 7.68 10.24
N ASN A 62 0.80 8.72 9.99
CA ASN A 62 2.11 8.87 10.60
C ASN A 62 2.08 9.87 11.77
N ALA A 63 2.98 9.64 12.72
CA ALA A 63 3.18 10.49 13.88
C ALA A 63 4.66 10.51 14.30
N LYS A 64 5.04 11.52 15.10
CA LYS A 64 6.38 11.58 15.71
C LYS A 64 6.43 10.73 16.98
N THR A 65 7.40 9.84 17.05
CA THR A 65 7.83 9.12 18.25
C THR A 65 9.15 9.70 18.76
N VAL A 66 9.63 9.20 19.91
CA VAL A 66 10.97 9.56 20.42
C VAL A 66 12.06 9.18 19.39
N LYS A 67 11.90 8.05 18.72
CA LYS A 67 12.92 7.48 17.82
C LYS A 67 12.79 7.90 16.36
N ASN A 68 11.59 8.21 15.88
CA ASN A 68 11.34 8.60 14.49
C ASN A 68 10.33 9.75 14.38
N ASP A 69 10.70 10.79 13.64
CA ASP A 69 9.88 11.99 13.51
C ASP A 69 8.70 11.85 12.53
N ASN A 70 8.72 10.84 11.66
CA ASN A 70 7.66 10.50 10.70
C ASN A 70 7.42 8.98 10.69
N SER A 71 6.97 8.44 11.83
CA SER A 71 6.75 7.00 12.03
C SER A 71 5.36 6.59 11.57
N SER A 72 5.26 5.58 10.70
CA SER A 72 3.97 5.00 10.32
C SER A 72 3.36 4.25 11.49
N ARG A 73 2.14 4.65 11.89
CA ARG A 73 1.39 4.04 13.01
C ARG A 73 0.24 3.16 12.52
N PHE A 74 0.41 2.62 11.32
CA PHE A 74 -0.46 1.68 10.65
C PHE A 74 0.38 0.87 9.66
N GLY A 75 -0.09 -0.34 9.35
CA GLY A 75 0.42 -1.14 8.26
C GLY A 75 -0.27 -0.79 6.94
N LYS A 76 0.49 -0.79 5.84
CA LYS A 76 -0.05 -0.67 4.48
C LYS A 76 0.55 -1.73 3.57
N PHE A 77 -0.32 -2.40 2.82
CA PHE A 77 0.03 -3.32 1.75
C PHE A 77 -0.44 -2.73 0.42
N ILE A 78 0.50 -2.23 -0.39
CA ILE A 78 0.24 -1.68 -1.71
C ILE A 78 0.45 -2.76 -2.75
N ARG A 79 -0.63 -3.17 -3.40
CA ARG A 79 -0.65 -4.09 -4.51
C ARG A 79 -0.69 -3.31 -5.82
N ILE A 80 0.36 -3.40 -6.63
CA ILE A 80 0.46 -2.82 -7.97
C ILE A 80 0.20 -3.93 -8.98
N ASN A 81 -0.86 -3.81 -9.77
CA ASN A 81 -1.23 -4.78 -10.78
C ASN A 81 -0.61 -4.43 -12.13
N PHE A 82 -0.10 -5.42 -12.84
CA PHE A 82 0.49 -5.28 -14.17
C PHE A 82 -0.34 -6.00 -15.22
N ASP A 83 -0.40 -5.42 -16.42
CA ASP A 83 -0.98 -6.08 -17.59
C ASP A 83 0.00 -7.12 -18.20
N ALA A 84 -0.46 -7.86 -19.20
CA ALA A 84 0.37 -8.87 -19.88
C ALA A 84 1.57 -8.28 -20.64
N SER A 85 1.62 -6.96 -20.84
CA SER A 85 2.74 -6.25 -21.48
C SER A 85 3.75 -5.70 -20.46
N GLY A 86 3.46 -5.82 -19.16
CA GLY A 86 4.30 -5.31 -18.07
C GLY A 86 4.04 -3.84 -17.70
N TYR A 87 2.94 -3.23 -18.17
CA TYR A 87 2.55 -1.88 -17.75
C TYR A 87 1.64 -1.91 -16.52
N ILE A 88 1.68 -0.84 -15.72
CA ILE A 88 0.80 -0.69 -14.56
C ILE A 88 -0.65 -0.59 -15.05
N ALA A 89 -1.48 -1.53 -14.62
CA ALA A 89 -2.92 -1.54 -14.89
C ALA A 89 -3.70 -0.81 -13.78
N GLY A 90 -3.29 -0.97 -12.53
CA GLY A 90 -3.98 -0.39 -11.37
C GLY A 90 -3.24 -0.65 -10.07
N ALA A 91 -3.73 -0.08 -8.98
CA ALA A 91 -3.19 -0.34 -7.65
C ALA A 91 -4.30 -0.43 -6.61
N ASN A 92 -4.05 -1.22 -5.56
CA ASN A 92 -4.92 -1.35 -4.40
C ASN A 92 -4.09 -1.25 -3.13
N ILE A 93 -4.53 -0.43 -2.17
CA ILE A 93 -3.89 -0.23 -0.88
C ILE A 93 -4.76 -0.84 0.21
N GLU A 94 -4.27 -1.88 0.85
CA GLU A 94 -4.88 -2.43 2.05
C GLU A 94 -4.19 -1.84 3.27
N THR A 95 -4.97 -1.39 4.25
CA THR A 95 -4.42 -0.90 5.51
C THR A 95 -4.77 -1.84 6.65
N TYR A 96 -3.86 -1.90 7.59
CA TYR A 96 -3.83 -2.80 8.72
C TYR A 96 -3.53 -1.97 9.97
N LEU A 97 -4.24 -2.19 11.07
CA LEU A 97 -3.69 -1.91 12.41
C LEU A 97 -3.32 -0.44 12.69
N LEU A 98 -4.26 0.49 12.48
CA LEU A 98 -4.08 1.88 12.90
C LEU A 98 -4.03 1.99 14.44
N GLU A 99 -2.98 2.60 14.98
CA GLU A 99 -2.82 2.89 16.41
C GLU A 99 -3.74 4.06 16.84
N LYS A 100 -5.05 3.83 16.83
CA LYS A 100 -6.06 4.86 17.11
C LYS A 100 -5.95 5.49 18.49
N SER A 101 -5.35 4.83 19.47
CA SER A 101 -5.14 5.40 20.81
C SER A 101 -4.23 6.65 20.78
N ARG A 102 -3.33 6.75 19.80
CA ARG A 102 -2.48 7.92 19.61
C ARG A 102 -3.25 9.20 19.28
N ALA A 103 -4.45 9.08 18.69
CA ALA A 103 -5.29 10.23 18.37
C ALA A 103 -5.71 11.02 19.63
N ILE A 104 -5.76 10.36 20.80
CA ILE A 104 -6.26 10.96 22.05
C ILE A 104 -5.18 11.13 23.12
N ARG A 105 -4.13 10.29 23.12
CA ARG A 105 -3.08 10.29 24.14
C ARG A 105 -1.73 10.02 23.50
N GLN A 106 -0.71 10.74 23.93
CA GLN A 106 0.66 10.57 23.45
C GLN A 106 1.60 10.36 24.64
N ALA A 107 2.67 9.59 24.44
CA ALA A 107 3.75 9.51 25.41
C ALA A 107 4.54 10.83 25.44
N GLN A 108 5.38 11.01 26.45
CA GLN A 108 6.23 12.19 26.57
C GLN A 108 7.10 12.38 25.33
N ASP A 109 7.22 13.62 24.85
CA ASP A 109 7.99 14.02 23.66
C ASP A 109 7.51 13.47 22.30
N GLU A 110 6.35 12.80 22.26
CA GLU A 110 5.71 12.32 21.04
C GLU A 110 4.64 13.30 20.52
N ARG A 111 4.34 13.24 19.21
CA ARG A 111 3.19 13.94 18.60
C ARG A 111 2.07 12.95 18.29
N THR A 112 0.86 13.48 18.15
CA THR A 112 -0.24 12.77 17.48
C THR A 112 -0.03 12.75 15.95
N PHE A 113 -1.01 12.25 15.21
CA PHE A 113 -1.00 12.20 13.75
C PHE A 113 -0.75 13.59 13.12
N HIS A 114 0.07 13.64 12.08
CA HIS A 114 0.53 14.90 11.48
C HIS A 114 -0.60 15.81 11.00
N ILE A 115 -1.71 15.24 10.52
CA ILE A 115 -2.83 16.00 9.99
C ILE A 115 -3.43 16.99 10.99
N PHE A 116 -3.40 16.70 12.30
CA PHE A 116 -3.90 17.63 13.31
C PHE A 116 -3.08 18.93 13.34
N TYR A 117 -1.74 18.82 13.31
CA TYR A 117 -0.84 19.97 13.31
C TYR A 117 -0.85 20.70 11.96
N GLN A 118 -0.91 19.95 10.85
CA GLN A 118 -1.03 20.50 9.51
C GLN A 118 -2.32 21.32 9.36
N LEU A 119 -3.46 20.81 9.82
CA LEU A 119 -4.73 21.53 9.75
C LEU A 119 -4.72 22.81 10.60
N LEU A 120 -4.26 22.74 11.85
CA LEU A 120 -4.25 23.90 12.76
C LEU A 120 -3.32 25.01 12.26
N SER A 121 -2.18 24.65 11.66
CA SER A 121 -1.17 25.60 11.16
C SER A 121 -1.47 26.10 9.76
N GLY A 122 -1.90 25.21 8.85
CA GLY A 122 -2.05 25.50 7.42
C GLY A 122 -3.44 25.93 6.96
N ALA A 123 -4.48 25.80 7.79
CA ALA A 123 -5.83 26.24 7.43
C ALA A 123 -5.91 27.77 7.26
N THR A 124 -6.66 28.20 6.24
CA THR A 124 -6.98 29.62 6.02
C THR A 124 -7.89 30.17 7.12
N ALA A 125 -7.95 31.49 7.28
CA ALA A 125 -8.83 32.12 8.29
C ALA A 125 -10.32 31.72 8.11
N GLN A 126 -10.77 31.57 6.86
CA GLN A 126 -12.11 31.09 6.54
C GLN A 126 -12.31 29.64 7.00
N GLN A 127 -11.37 28.74 6.69
CA GLN A 127 -11.42 27.35 7.11
C GLN A 127 -11.35 27.20 8.64
N LYS A 128 -10.58 28.04 9.32
CA LYS A 128 -10.52 28.07 10.79
C LYS A 128 -11.88 28.41 11.41
N ALA A 129 -12.60 29.37 10.82
CA ALA A 129 -13.96 29.70 11.26
C ALA A 129 -14.95 28.58 10.91
N GLU A 130 -14.86 28.01 9.71
CA GLU A 130 -15.75 26.95 9.23
C GLU A 130 -15.62 25.65 10.04
N TYR A 131 -14.38 25.23 10.35
CA TYR A 131 -14.11 24.02 11.12
C TYR A 131 -14.00 24.26 12.62
N ILE A 132 -14.26 25.49 13.10
CA ILE A 132 -14.21 25.86 14.52
C ILE A 132 -12.87 25.45 15.16
N LEU A 133 -11.77 25.83 14.50
CA LEU A 133 -10.41 25.53 14.96
C LEU A 133 -9.97 26.54 16.01
N GLU A 134 -9.44 26.03 17.11
CA GLU A 134 -8.92 26.80 18.24
C GLU A 134 -7.39 26.74 18.29
N ASP A 135 -6.80 27.41 19.29
CA ASP A 135 -5.36 27.35 19.50
C ASP A 135 -4.93 25.90 19.85
N PRO A 136 -3.81 25.38 19.32
CA PRO A 136 -3.35 24.03 19.62
C PRO A 136 -3.24 23.71 21.12
N LYS A 137 -2.99 24.72 21.98
CA LYS A 137 -2.90 24.54 23.43
C LYS A 137 -4.25 24.33 24.12
N SER A 138 -5.37 24.66 23.46
CA SER A 138 -6.70 24.48 24.06
C SER A 138 -7.19 23.04 23.99
N TYR A 139 -6.60 22.19 23.13
CA TYR A 139 -7.02 20.82 22.92
C TYR A 139 -6.33 19.82 23.86
N PRO A 140 -7.07 19.16 24.77
CA PRO A 140 -6.48 18.18 25.71
C PRO A 140 -5.90 16.93 25.03
N PHE A 141 -6.42 16.55 23.86
CA PHE A 141 -5.90 15.44 23.06
C PHE A 141 -4.55 15.75 22.39
N LEU A 142 -4.06 16.99 22.47
CA LEU A 142 -2.70 17.37 22.09
C LEU A 142 -1.85 17.49 23.36
N SER A 143 -1.54 16.34 23.98
CA SER A 143 -0.99 16.24 25.35
C SER A 143 0.32 17.00 25.55
N ASN A 144 1.16 17.06 24.50
CA ASN A 144 2.48 17.73 24.54
C ASN A 144 2.49 19.09 23.82
N ALA A 145 1.32 19.66 23.49
CA ALA A 145 1.18 20.89 22.70
C ALA A 145 1.97 20.86 21.36
N ALA A 146 2.26 22.03 20.79
CA ALA A 146 2.98 22.21 19.53
C ALA A 146 4.49 21.94 19.67
N LEU A 147 4.89 20.71 19.98
CA LEU A 147 6.28 20.26 19.80
C LEU A 147 6.65 20.43 18.33
N PRO A 148 7.63 21.22 17.86
CA PRO A 148 7.99 21.26 16.44
C PRO A 148 8.67 19.95 15.98
N VAL A 149 8.49 19.54 14.71
CA VAL A 149 9.32 18.50 14.08
C VAL A 149 10.50 19.18 13.37
N PRO A 150 11.76 18.79 13.65
CA PRO A 150 12.92 19.40 13.00
C PRO A 150 12.85 19.30 11.47
N GLY A 151 12.97 20.45 10.79
CA GLY A 151 13.04 20.51 9.33
C GLY A 151 11.70 20.37 8.59
N ILE A 152 10.57 20.28 9.31
CA ILE A 152 9.24 20.19 8.71
C ILE A 152 8.42 21.43 9.06
N ASP A 153 7.83 22.06 8.05
CA ASP A 153 6.84 23.13 8.21
C ASP A 153 5.43 22.55 8.04
N ASP A 154 4.70 22.44 9.15
CA ASP A 154 3.35 21.87 9.20
C ASP A 154 2.37 22.62 8.26
N ALA A 155 2.56 23.93 8.02
CA ALA A 155 1.70 24.70 7.12
C ALA A 155 2.00 24.41 5.64
N ALA A 156 3.29 24.27 5.29
CA ALA A 156 3.70 23.88 3.94
C ALA A 156 3.27 22.44 3.62
N GLU A 157 3.41 21.52 4.57
CA GLU A 157 2.96 20.14 4.44
C GLU A 157 1.45 20.04 4.29
N PHE A 158 0.66 20.88 4.96
CA PHE A 158 -0.78 20.93 4.73
C PHE A 158 -1.12 21.25 3.27
N GLN A 159 -0.45 22.25 2.67
CA GLN A 159 -0.65 22.58 1.26
C GLN A 159 -0.22 21.44 0.33
N ALA A 160 0.86 20.72 0.67
CA ALA A 160 1.29 19.54 -0.07
C ALA A 160 0.26 18.40 0.01
N THR A 161 -0.34 18.17 1.18
CA THR A 161 -1.41 17.18 1.40
C THR A 161 -2.66 17.55 0.59
N ILE A 162 -3.11 18.81 0.64
CA ILE A 162 -4.25 19.29 -0.14
C ILE A 162 -4.00 19.13 -1.64
N LYS A 163 -2.80 19.47 -2.12
CA LYS A 163 -2.41 19.27 -3.53
C LYS A 163 -2.46 17.79 -3.92
N SER A 164 -1.96 16.91 -3.05
CA SER A 164 -1.98 15.46 -3.27
C SER A 164 -3.42 14.93 -3.37
N MET A 165 -4.30 15.35 -2.45
CA MET A 165 -5.72 14.99 -2.44
C MET A 165 -6.45 15.48 -3.70
N ASN A 166 -6.15 16.68 -4.19
CA ASN A 166 -6.69 17.19 -5.45
C ASN A 166 -6.26 16.34 -6.66
N ILE A 167 -4.98 15.93 -6.72
CA ILE A 167 -4.47 15.04 -7.78
C ILE A 167 -5.15 13.65 -7.74
N MET A 168 -5.48 13.19 -6.52
CA MET A 168 -6.29 11.97 -6.31
C MET A 168 -7.78 12.15 -6.62
N GLY A 169 -8.20 13.31 -7.11
CA GLY A 169 -9.57 13.58 -7.53
C GLY A 169 -10.56 13.74 -6.38
N MET A 170 -10.10 14.16 -5.19
CA MET A 170 -10.97 14.58 -4.09
C MET A 170 -11.49 16.00 -4.35
N ASN A 171 -12.76 16.25 -4.04
CA ASN A 171 -13.41 17.54 -4.28
C ASN A 171 -13.52 18.38 -2.98
N ASN A 172 -14.04 19.60 -3.09
CA ASN A 172 -14.24 20.48 -1.93
C ASN A 172 -15.21 19.93 -0.88
N GLU A 173 -16.18 19.10 -1.29
CA GLU A 173 -17.09 18.43 -0.36
C GLU A 173 -16.38 17.33 0.44
N ASP A 174 -15.48 16.56 -0.20
CA ASP A 174 -14.61 15.58 0.43
C ASP A 174 -13.72 16.30 1.47
N PHE A 175 -13.07 17.42 1.10
CA PHE A 175 -12.25 18.22 2.02
C PHE A 175 -13.03 18.69 3.24
N ASN A 176 -14.20 19.28 3.03
CA ASN A 176 -15.05 19.79 4.09
C ASN A 176 -15.44 18.66 5.06
N SER A 177 -15.89 17.53 4.52
CA SER A 177 -16.29 16.35 5.29
C SER A 177 -15.13 15.80 6.13
N ILE A 178 -13.94 15.67 5.55
CA ILE A 178 -12.75 15.14 6.23
C ILE A 178 -12.33 16.06 7.38
N PHE A 179 -12.16 17.37 7.13
CA PHE A 179 -11.63 18.29 8.12
C PHE A 179 -12.63 18.60 9.25
N ARG A 180 -13.93 18.54 8.99
CA ARG A 180 -14.96 18.59 10.03
C ARG A 180 -14.84 17.42 11.02
N ILE A 181 -14.61 16.20 10.55
CA ILE A 181 -14.38 15.05 11.44
C ILE A 181 -13.08 15.23 12.22
N VAL A 182 -11.98 15.65 11.57
CA VAL A 182 -10.68 15.89 12.25
C VAL A 182 -10.84 16.92 13.37
N SER A 183 -11.55 18.02 13.12
CA SER A 183 -11.85 19.03 14.14
C SER A 183 -12.73 18.49 15.26
N ALA A 184 -13.80 17.74 14.93
CA ALA A 184 -14.67 17.12 15.92
C ALA A 184 -13.91 16.15 16.85
N VAL A 185 -12.94 15.39 16.31
CA VAL A 185 -12.07 14.50 17.11
C VAL A 185 -11.29 15.30 18.16
N LEU A 186 -10.70 16.45 17.81
CA LEU A 186 -10.01 17.31 18.77
C LEU A 186 -10.96 17.88 19.84
N LEU A 187 -12.16 18.28 19.43
CA LEU A 187 -13.16 18.87 20.33
C LEU A 187 -13.75 17.86 21.32
N PHE A 188 -13.83 16.57 20.98
CA PHE A 188 -14.26 15.53 21.94
C PHE A 188 -13.41 15.53 23.21
N GLY A 189 -12.10 15.76 23.09
CA GLY A 189 -11.20 15.85 24.23
C GLY A 189 -11.40 17.10 25.08
N SER A 190 -12.07 18.11 24.55
CA SER A 190 -12.32 19.40 25.23
C SER A 190 -13.64 19.40 26.01
N MET A 191 -14.42 18.31 25.96
CA MET A 191 -15.66 18.20 26.75
C MET A 191 -15.34 18.07 28.24
N GLN A 192 -15.81 19.01 29.06
CA GLN A 192 -15.55 19.02 30.50
C GLN A 192 -16.76 18.52 31.30
N PHE A 193 -16.63 17.34 31.88
CA PHE A 193 -17.66 16.75 32.73
C PHE A 193 -17.37 17.03 34.21
N LYS A 194 -18.42 17.30 34.99
CA LYS A 194 -18.33 17.45 36.45
C LYS A 194 -19.16 16.39 37.15
N GLN A 195 -18.59 15.80 38.20
CA GLN A 195 -19.34 14.96 39.12
C GLN A 195 -20.29 15.84 39.96
N GLU A 196 -21.54 15.42 40.07
CA GLU A 196 -22.51 16.09 40.94
C GLU A 196 -22.17 15.82 42.43
N ARG A 197 -22.46 16.77 43.32
CA ARG A 197 -22.09 16.61 44.75
C ARG A 197 -22.98 15.62 45.51
N ASN A 198 -24.24 15.50 45.08
CA ASN A 198 -25.26 14.72 45.79
C ASN A 198 -25.50 13.34 45.15
N SER A 199 -24.91 13.09 43.98
CA SER A 199 -24.98 11.83 43.27
C SER A 199 -23.68 11.63 42.49
N ASP A 200 -23.18 10.41 42.35
CA ASP A 200 -21.96 10.13 41.54
C ASP A 200 -22.19 10.30 40.02
N GLN A 201 -23.23 11.02 39.61
CA GLN A 201 -23.59 11.21 38.21
C GLN A 201 -22.74 12.31 37.57
N ALA A 202 -22.40 12.09 36.31
CA ALA A 202 -21.81 13.10 35.45
C ALA A 202 -22.84 14.17 35.07
N THR A 203 -22.39 15.41 35.04
CA THR A 203 -23.10 16.56 34.48
C THR A 203 -22.21 17.25 33.47
N LEU A 204 -22.82 17.94 32.50
CA LEU A 204 -22.14 18.78 31.52
C LEU A 204 -22.55 20.25 31.77
N PRO A 205 -21.82 21.00 32.62
CA PRO A 205 -22.22 22.35 33.02
C PRO A 205 -22.11 23.35 31.87
N ASP A 206 -21.09 23.20 31.04
CA ASP A 206 -20.88 23.99 29.84
C ASP A 206 -21.10 23.09 28.61
N ASN A 207 -22.12 23.41 27.83
CA ASN A 207 -22.46 22.69 26.61
C ASN A 207 -21.91 23.34 25.34
N THR A 208 -21.10 24.40 25.43
CA THR A 208 -20.52 25.09 24.25
C THR A 208 -19.73 24.14 23.36
N VAL A 209 -18.84 23.32 23.93
CA VAL A 209 -18.07 22.32 23.19
C VAL A 209 -18.99 21.26 22.57
N ALA A 210 -20.00 20.81 23.31
CA ALA A 210 -21.00 19.88 22.79
C ALA A 210 -21.80 20.47 21.63
N GLN A 211 -22.12 21.76 21.67
CA GLN A 211 -22.76 22.47 20.55
C GLN A 211 -21.86 22.53 19.32
N LYS A 212 -20.56 22.81 19.50
CA LYS A 212 -19.58 22.81 18.40
C LYS A 212 -19.48 21.42 17.74
N ILE A 213 -19.35 20.36 18.54
CA ILE A 213 -19.31 18.97 18.03
C ILE A 213 -20.61 18.63 17.30
N ALA A 214 -21.76 18.95 17.90
CA ALA A 214 -23.06 18.67 17.30
C ALA A 214 -23.26 19.40 15.96
N HIS A 215 -22.81 20.65 15.86
CA HIS A 215 -22.81 21.41 14.62
C HIS A 215 -21.93 20.75 13.54
N LEU A 216 -20.68 20.41 13.90
CA LEU A 216 -19.73 19.79 12.97
C LEU A 216 -20.14 18.39 12.52
N LEU A 217 -20.84 17.62 13.36
CA LEU A 217 -21.25 16.24 13.07
C LEU A 217 -22.73 16.11 12.65
N GLY A 218 -23.48 17.21 12.55
CA GLY A 218 -24.91 17.18 12.19
C GLY A 218 -25.81 16.47 13.22
N LEU A 219 -25.49 16.59 14.51
CA LEU A 219 -26.19 15.93 15.61
C LEU A 219 -27.10 16.89 16.38
N SER A 220 -28.10 16.35 17.08
CA SER A 220 -28.85 17.11 18.08
C SER A 220 -28.07 17.18 19.40
N VAL A 221 -27.83 18.38 19.90
CA VAL A 221 -27.11 18.62 21.17
C VAL A 221 -27.80 17.93 22.34
N THR A 222 -29.13 17.97 22.39
CA THR A 222 -29.93 17.40 23.48
C THR A 222 -29.83 15.87 23.48
N GLU A 223 -30.01 15.23 22.32
CA GLU A 223 -29.92 13.78 22.19
C GLU A 223 -28.50 13.27 22.42
N MET A 224 -27.49 13.97 21.88
CA MET A 224 -26.08 13.62 22.10
C MET A 224 -25.71 13.70 23.58
N THR A 225 -26.05 14.81 24.25
CA THR A 225 -25.75 14.98 25.69
C THR A 225 -26.47 13.94 26.53
N LYS A 226 -27.73 13.63 26.21
CA LYS A 226 -28.49 12.56 26.87
C LYS A 226 -27.87 11.19 26.63
N ALA A 227 -27.41 10.89 25.41
CA ALA A 227 -26.77 9.63 25.08
C ALA A 227 -25.45 9.40 25.85
N PHE A 228 -24.66 10.47 26.08
CA PHE A 228 -23.46 10.40 26.90
C PHE A 228 -23.77 10.27 28.40
N LEU A 229 -24.60 11.15 28.96
CA LEU A 229 -24.84 11.21 30.42
C LEU A 229 -25.80 10.13 30.93
N LYS A 230 -26.85 9.83 30.16
CA LYS A 230 -27.96 8.95 30.55
C LYS A 230 -28.34 8.02 29.38
N PRO A 231 -27.42 7.16 28.90
CA PRO A 231 -27.69 6.19 27.85
C PRO A 231 -28.85 5.25 28.24
N ARG A 232 -29.64 4.86 27.24
CA ARG A 232 -30.69 3.84 27.38
C ARG A 232 -30.07 2.49 27.05
N ILE A 233 -29.75 1.74 28.09
CA ILE A 233 -29.10 0.44 27.99
C ILE A 233 -30.19 -0.63 28.02
N LYS A 234 -30.11 -1.59 27.10
CA LYS A 234 -30.97 -2.77 27.15
C LYS A 234 -30.51 -3.66 28.31
N VAL A 235 -31.40 -4.15 29.16
CA VAL A 235 -31.05 -5.12 30.20
C VAL A 235 -32.03 -6.28 30.05
N GLY A 236 -31.57 -7.37 29.46
CA GLY A 236 -32.43 -8.47 29.03
C GLY A 236 -33.42 -8.04 27.95
N ARG A 237 -34.71 -7.97 28.28
CA ARG A 237 -35.79 -7.55 27.37
C ARG A 237 -36.18 -6.09 27.52
N ASP A 238 -35.86 -5.46 28.64
CA ASP A 238 -36.28 -4.10 28.97
C ASP A 238 -35.19 -3.07 28.67
N PHE A 239 -35.58 -1.80 28.50
CA PHE A 239 -34.65 -0.70 28.33
C PHE A 239 -34.61 0.15 29.60
N VAL A 240 -33.44 0.23 30.22
CA VAL A 240 -33.22 1.00 31.44
C VAL A 240 -32.36 2.21 31.11
N THR A 241 -32.77 3.38 31.60
CA THR A 241 -31.94 4.60 31.51
C THR A 241 -30.99 4.60 32.69
N LYS A 242 -29.67 4.55 32.43
CA LYS A 242 -28.65 4.52 33.47
C LYS A 242 -27.82 5.79 33.43
N ALA A 243 -27.81 6.54 34.52
CA ALA A 243 -26.89 7.67 34.66
C ALA A 243 -25.44 7.16 34.80
N GLN A 244 -24.52 7.80 34.07
CA GLN A 244 -23.11 7.43 34.06
C GLN A 244 -22.32 8.30 35.03
N THR A 245 -21.21 7.76 35.54
CA THR A 245 -20.20 8.50 36.31
C THR A 245 -19.35 9.39 35.42
N LYS A 246 -18.64 10.36 36.01
CA LYS A 246 -17.76 11.27 35.26
C LYS A 246 -16.77 10.49 34.41
N GLU A 247 -16.10 9.51 35.01
CA GLU A 247 -15.06 8.70 34.39
C GLU A 247 -15.61 7.87 33.22
N GLN A 248 -16.82 7.32 33.36
CA GLN A 248 -17.49 6.57 32.29
C GLN A 248 -17.83 7.44 31.09
N VAL A 249 -18.27 8.68 31.32
CA VAL A 249 -18.62 9.60 30.24
C VAL A 249 -17.37 10.12 29.53
N GLU A 250 -16.33 10.50 30.27
CA GLU A 250 -15.02 10.88 29.71
C GLU A 250 -14.46 9.77 28.82
N PHE A 251 -14.46 8.54 29.33
CA PHE A 251 -14.05 7.37 28.56
C PHE A 251 -14.91 7.16 27.31
N SER A 252 -16.24 7.30 27.42
CA SER A 252 -17.14 7.17 26.28
C SER A 252 -16.87 8.25 25.22
N ALA A 253 -16.52 9.48 25.61
CA ALA A 253 -16.19 10.55 24.67
C ALA A 253 -14.86 10.25 23.96
N GLU A 254 -13.84 9.80 24.69
CA GLU A 254 -12.55 9.35 24.13
C GLU A 254 -12.73 8.19 23.15
N ALA A 255 -13.55 7.19 23.51
CA ALA A 255 -13.83 6.03 22.67
C ALA A 255 -14.49 6.43 21.33
N ILE A 256 -15.48 7.32 21.38
CA ILE A 256 -16.14 7.86 20.18
C ILE A 256 -15.18 8.69 19.34
N GLY A 257 -14.32 9.52 19.96
CA GLY A 257 -13.27 10.28 19.27
C GLY A 257 -12.31 9.38 18.48
N LYS A 258 -11.77 8.33 19.12
CA LYS A 258 -10.92 7.32 18.45
C LYS A 258 -11.65 6.63 17.29
N ALA A 259 -12.90 6.22 17.51
CA ALA A 259 -13.69 5.51 16.51
C ALA A 259 -14.05 6.41 15.30
N CYS A 260 -14.33 7.69 15.52
CA CYS A 260 -14.49 8.68 14.44
C CYS A 260 -13.24 8.75 13.56
N TYR A 261 -12.05 8.85 14.19
CA TYR A 261 -10.78 8.92 13.45
C TYR A 261 -10.48 7.64 12.66
N GLU A 262 -10.65 6.46 13.29
CA GLU A 262 -10.45 5.17 12.63
C GLU A 262 -11.36 5.01 11.39
N ARG A 263 -12.65 5.37 11.54
CA ARG A 263 -13.63 5.28 10.44
C ARG A 263 -13.32 6.27 9.33
N LEU A 264 -12.88 7.48 9.66
CA LEU A 264 -12.40 8.46 8.69
C LEU A 264 -11.21 7.92 7.90
N PHE A 265 -10.21 7.37 8.59
CA PHE A 265 -9.02 6.80 7.96
C PHE A 265 -9.38 5.65 7.01
N ARG A 266 -10.26 4.73 7.44
CA ARG A 266 -10.75 3.64 6.59
C ARG A 266 -11.48 4.17 5.35
N TRP A 267 -12.32 5.19 5.51
CA TRP A 267 -13.00 5.82 4.37
C TRP A 267 -12.01 6.47 3.40
N LEU A 268 -10.99 7.16 3.93
CA LEU A 268 -9.95 7.82 3.14
C LEU A 268 -9.18 6.82 2.27
N VAL A 269 -8.77 5.69 2.84
CA VAL A 269 -8.10 4.60 2.11
C VAL A 269 -9.01 4.05 0.99
N ASN A 270 -10.29 3.83 1.29
CA ASN A 270 -11.26 3.38 0.28
C ASN A 270 -11.45 4.42 -0.83
N ARG A 271 -11.45 5.71 -0.50
CA ARG A 271 -11.56 6.82 -1.46
C ARG A 271 -10.33 6.89 -2.37
N ILE A 272 -9.13 6.69 -1.82
CA ILE A 272 -7.87 6.59 -2.55
C ILE A 272 -7.90 5.39 -3.51
N ASN A 273 -8.31 4.21 -3.05
CA ASN A 273 -8.39 3.01 -3.88
C ASN A 273 -9.35 3.16 -5.07
N ARG A 274 -10.48 3.84 -4.89
CA ARG A 274 -11.41 4.15 -6.01
C ARG A 274 -10.76 4.99 -7.11
N SER A 275 -9.80 5.85 -6.77
CA SER A 275 -9.08 6.66 -7.75
C SER A 275 -7.95 5.88 -8.45
N LEU A 276 -7.38 4.86 -7.80
CA LEU A 276 -6.31 4.01 -8.31
C LEU A 276 -6.82 2.80 -9.14
N ASP A 277 -8.04 2.32 -8.87
CA ASP A 277 -8.64 1.17 -9.54
C ASP A 277 -9.41 1.57 -10.81
N ARG A 278 -8.69 2.09 -11.81
CA ARG A 278 -9.29 2.65 -13.04
C ARG A 278 -9.59 1.60 -14.13
N THR A 279 -9.01 0.41 -14.07
CA THR A 279 -9.20 -0.61 -15.11
C THR A 279 -9.82 -1.89 -14.57
N LYS A 280 -11.01 -2.24 -15.08
CA LYS A 280 -11.67 -3.54 -14.86
C LYS A 280 -10.90 -4.75 -15.45
N ARG A 281 -9.72 -4.56 -16.03
CA ARG A 281 -8.92 -5.65 -16.58
C ARG A 281 -8.22 -6.34 -15.42
N GLN A 282 -8.47 -7.64 -15.24
CA GLN A 282 -7.71 -8.44 -14.28
C GLN A 282 -6.23 -8.40 -14.69
N GLY A 283 -5.37 -7.91 -13.80
CA GLY A 283 -3.92 -7.93 -14.00
C GLY A 283 -3.43 -9.36 -14.18
N ALA A 284 -2.44 -9.56 -15.05
CA ALA A 284 -1.82 -10.86 -15.26
C ALA A 284 -0.88 -11.22 -14.09
N SER A 285 -0.25 -10.20 -13.51
CA SER A 285 0.65 -10.31 -12.35
C SER A 285 0.48 -9.10 -11.43
N PHE A 286 0.99 -9.20 -10.21
CA PHE A 286 1.07 -8.05 -9.30
C PHE A 286 2.38 -8.05 -8.52
N ILE A 287 2.80 -6.86 -8.12
CA ILE A 287 3.83 -6.65 -7.12
C ILE A 287 3.16 -6.11 -5.86
N GLY A 288 3.36 -6.77 -4.73
CA GLY A 288 2.93 -6.24 -3.44
C GLY A 288 4.09 -5.54 -2.71
N ILE A 289 3.79 -4.52 -1.94
CA ILE A 289 4.76 -3.81 -1.09
C ILE A 289 4.10 -3.59 0.27
N LEU A 290 4.72 -4.04 1.35
CA LEU A 290 4.17 -3.99 2.72
C LEU A 290 5.13 -3.09 3.46
N ASP A 291 4.53 -2.14 4.12
CA ASP A 291 5.18 -1.23 5.01
C ASP A 291 4.39 -1.36 6.32
N MET A 292 5.01 -2.01 7.31
CA MET A 292 4.46 -2.16 8.65
C MET A 292 5.29 -1.33 9.60
N ALA A 293 4.67 -0.85 10.68
CA ALA A 293 5.40 -0.41 11.85
C ALA A 293 6.37 -1.54 12.26
N GLY A 294 7.65 -1.19 12.39
CA GLY A 294 8.68 -2.11 12.81
C GLY A 294 8.68 -2.40 14.31
N PHE A 295 9.76 -3.01 14.78
CA PHE A 295 9.82 -3.51 16.15
C PHE A 295 10.07 -2.39 17.15
N GLU A 296 9.20 -2.25 18.14
CA GLU A 296 9.23 -1.16 19.12
C GLU A 296 9.64 -1.67 20.50
N ILE A 297 10.66 -1.02 21.07
CA ILE A 297 11.05 -1.20 22.48
C ILE A 297 11.12 0.17 23.12
N PHE A 298 10.16 0.47 23.97
CA PHE A 298 10.14 1.63 24.86
C PHE A 298 10.40 1.20 26.31
N GLU A 299 10.58 2.17 27.20
CA GLU A 299 10.73 1.92 28.64
C GLU A 299 9.52 1.16 29.23
N LEU A 300 8.32 1.41 28.72
CA LEU A 300 7.11 0.72 29.12
C LEU A 300 6.17 0.54 27.92
N ASN A 301 5.95 -0.72 27.53
CA ASN A 301 5.19 -1.08 26.33
C ASN A 301 3.76 -1.48 26.69
N SER A 302 2.80 -1.10 25.84
CA SER A 302 1.37 -1.38 26.04
C SER A 302 0.86 -2.47 25.09
N PHE A 303 -0.43 -2.77 25.14
CA PHE A 303 -1.13 -3.72 24.27
C PHE A 303 -0.92 -3.42 22.77
N GLU A 304 -0.89 -2.15 22.38
CA GLU A 304 -0.65 -1.72 21.00
C GLU A 304 0.75 -2.12 20.51
N GLN A 305 1.78 -1.89 21.34
CA GLN A 305 3.15 -2.35 21.06
C GLN A 305 3.24 -3.87 21.01
N LEU A 306 2.55 -4.60 21.90
CA LEU A 306 2.51 -6.07 21.86
C LEU A 306 1.98 -6.54 20.50
N CYS A 307 0.90 -5.93 20.02
CA CYS A 307 0.33 -6.21 18.71
C CYS A 307 1.36 -5.97 17.59
N ILE A 308 1.98 -4.77 17.54
CA ILE A 308 3.00 -4.42 16.53
C ILE A 308 4.18 -5.41 16.56
N ASN A 309 4.72 -5.69 17.74
CA ASN A 309 5.85 -6.61 17.92
C ASN A 309 5.49 -8.05 17.53
N TYR A 310 4.27 -8.49 17.83
CA TYR A 310 3.75 -9.78 17.39
C TYR A 310 3.67 -9.92 15.86
N THR A 311 3.25 -8.86 15.16
CA THR A 311 3.29 -8.86 13.68
C THR A 311 4.72 -8.98 13.18
N ASN A 312 5.66 -8.23 13.76
CA ASN A 312 7.08 -8.31 13.41
C ASN A 312 7.66 -9.70 13.67
N GLU A 313 7.28 -10.36 14.76
CA GLU A 313 7.67 -11.75 15.06
C GLU A 313 7.19 -12.72 13.96
N LYS A 314 5.92 -12.61 13.52
CA LYS A 314 5.38 -13.44 12.42
C LYS A 314 6.04 -13.16 11.08
N LEU A 315 6.33 -11.89 10.79
CA LEU A 315 7.04 -11.46 9.58
C LEU A 315 8.48 -11.98 9.56
N GLN A 316 9.17 -11.97 10.71
CA GLN A 316 10.51 -12.53 10.84
C GLN A 316 10.49 -14.06 10.74
N GLN A 317 9.49 -14.74 11.31
CA GLN A 317 9.32 -16.18 11.14
C GLN A 317 9.06 -16.56 9.67
N LEU A 318 8.30 -15.75 8.93
CA LEU A 318 8.12 -15.94 7.49
C LEU A 318 9.45 -15.83 6.75
N PHE A 319 10.28 -14.84 7.09
CA PHE A 319 11.64 -14.73 6.54
C PHE A 319 12.46 -15.99 6.85
N ASN A 320 12.51 -16.43 8.12
CA ASN A 320 13.28 -17.61 8.52
C ASN A 320 12.80 -18.85 7.77
N HIS A 321 11.48 -19.04 7.67
CA HIS A 321 10.88 -20.17 6.97
C HIS A 321 11.22 -20.14 5.46
N THR A 322 11.09 -18.99 4.80
CA THR A 322 11.35 -18.90 3.36
C THR A 322 12.85 -19.00 3.03
N MET A 323 13.70 -18.30 3.77
CA MET A 323 15.14 -18.29 3.48
C MET A 323 15.84 -19.58 3.87
N PHE A 324 15.38 -20.27 4.92
CA PHE A 324 16.12 -21.38 5.52
C PHE A 324 15.45 -22.73 5.31
N ILE A 325 14.13 -22.81 5.53
CA ILE A 325 13.42 -24.09 5.51
C ILE A 325 13.06 -24.46 4.07
N LEU A 326 12.36 -23.57 3.36
CA LEU A 326 11.92 -23.83 1.99
C LEU A 326 13.09 -24.06 1.01
N GLU A 327 14.22 -23.38 1.22
CA GLU A 327 15.41 -23.56 0.39
C GLU A 327 16.04 -24.95 0.57
N GLN A 328 16.15 -25.42 1.83
CA GLN A 328 16.69 -26.75 2.12
C GLN A 328 15.71 -27.87 1.72
N GLU A 329 14.40 -27.66 1.88
CA GLU A 329 13.38 -28.59 1.39
C GLU A 329 13.41 -28.73 -0.13
N GLU A 330 13.68 -27.65 -0.86
CA GLU A 330 13.85 -27.71 -2.32
C GLU A 330 15.09 -28.53 -2.70
N TYR A 331 16.21 -28.38 -2.00
CA TYR A 331 17.40 -29.21 -2.25
C TYR A 331 17.15 -30.69 -2.01
N GLN A 332 16.43 -31.03 -0.94
CA GLN A 332 16.03 -32.41 -0.66
C GLN A 332 15.09 -32.95 -1.75
N ARG A 333 14.09 -32.15 -2.17
CA ARG A 333 13.14 -32.52 -3.23
C ARG A 333 13.84 -32.76 -4.57
N GLU A 334 14.86 -31.96 -4.87
CA GLU A 334 15.68 -32.09 -6.07
C GLU A 334 16.80 -33.13 -5.94
N GLY A 335 16.88 -33.83 -4.81
CA GLY A 335 17.86 -34.90 -4.57
C GLY A 335 19.32 -34.42 -4.56
N ILE A 336 19.55 -33.16 -4.21
CA ILE A 336 20.88 -32.56 -4.10
C ILE A 336 21.53 -33.05 -2.80
N GLU A 337 22.81 -33.43 -2.87
CA GLU A 337 23.59 -33.79 -1.69
C GLU A 337 23.79 -32.55 -0.81
N TRP A 338 22.89 -32.39 0.18
CA TRP A 338 22.91 -31.27 1.12
C TRP A 338 22.78 -31.78 2.55
N LYS A 339 23.69 -31.33 3.41
CA LYS A 339 23.60 -31.60 4.85
C LYS A 339 22.65 -30.57 5.45
N PHE A 340 21.54 -31.03 6.02
CA PHE A 340 20.60 -30.15 6.70
C PHE A 340 21.34 -29.41 7.83
N ILE A 341 21.25 -28.08 7.81
CA ILE A 341 21.83 -27.23 8.84
C ILE A 341 20.66 -26.65 9.64
N ASP A 342 20.57 -27.04 10.91
CA ASP A 342 19.66 -26.43 11.86
C ASP A 342 20.32 -25.18 12.44
N PHE A 343 19.65 -24.04 12.30
CA PHE A 343 20.15 -22.74 12.76
C PHE A 343 19.54 -22.32 14.09
N GLY A 344 18.60 -23.08 14.66
CA GLY A 344 18.01 -22.79 15.98
C GLY A 344 17.25 -21.46 16.07
N LEU A 345 16.95 -20.82 14.94
CA LEU A 345 16.24 -19.54 14.84
C LEU A 345 14.73 -19.73 14.70
N ASP A 346 14.16 -20.66 15.47
CA ASP A 346 12.71 -20.86 15.46
C ASP A 346 12.02 -19.89 16.42
N LEU A 347 11.22 -18.98 15.86
CA LEU A 347 10.43 -18.01 16.60
C LEU A 347 9.03 -18.55 16.94
N GLN A 348 8.69 -19.76 16.47
CA GLN A 348 7.40 -20.39 16.71
C GLN A 348 7.03 -20.48 18.20
N PRO A 349 7.95 -20.75 19.16
CA PRO A 349 7.61 -20.75 20.58
C PRO A 349 7.12 -19.38 21.10
N THR A 350 7.69 -18.28 20.63
CA THR A 350 7.24 -16.92 21.02
C THR A 350 5.91 -16.59 20.34
N ILE A 351 5.75 -16.96 19.07
CA ILE A 351 4.48 -16.76 18.34
C ILE A 351 3.35 -17.57 18.99
N ASP A 352 3.63 -18.82 19.36
CA ASP A 352 2.68 -19.73 20.00
C ASP A 352 2.25 -19.20 21.38
N LEU A 353 3.19 -18.68 22.18
CA LEU A 353 2.89 -18.04 23.45
C LEU A 353 1.85 -16.92 23.31
N ILE A 354 1.90 -16.14 22.22
CA ILE A 354 0.99 -15.02 21.98
C ILE A 354 -0.32 -15.49 21.34
N ASP A 355 -0.24 -16.35 20.33
CA ASP A 355 -1.31 -16.63 19.37
C ASP A 355 -2.08 -17.94 19.60
N LYS A 356 -1.49 -18.96 20.23
CA LYS A 356 -2.16 -20.26 20.37
C LYS A 356 -3.37 -20.18 21.33
N PRO A 357 -4.29 -21.17 21.27
CA PRO A 357 -5.26 -21.37 22.34
C PRO A 357 -4.55 -21.43 23.70
N MET A 358 -5.07 -20.73 24.71
CA MET A 358 -4.40 -20.50 26.01
C MET A 358 -3.14 -19.63 25.96
N GLY A 359 -2.85 -18.96 24.85
CA GLY A 359 -1.81 -17.94 24.75
C GLY A 359 -2.28 -16.57 25.27
N ILE A 360 -1.39 -15.59 25.26
CA ILE A 360 -1.62 -14.25 25.84
C ILE A 360 -2.88 -13.58 25.28
N MET A 361 -3.09 -13.59 23.96
CA MET A 361 -4.27 -12.97 23.35
C MET A 361 -5.57 -13.68 23.72
N ALA A 362 -5.54 -15.02 23.79
CA ALA A 362 -6.71 -15.81 24.17
C ALA A 362 -7.09 -15.61 25.64
N LEU A 363 -6.09 -15.58 26.53
CA LEU A 363 -6.30 -15.30 27.95
C LEU A 363 -6.83 -13.88 28.17
N LEU A 364 -6.36 -12.91 27.39
CA LEU A 364 -6.87 -11.54 27.43
C LEU A 364 -8.34 -11.47 26.99
N ASP A 365 -8.69 -12.19 25.91
CA ASP A 365 -10.07 -12.26 25.42
C ASP A 365 -11.02 -12.87 26.43
N GLU A 366 -10.61 -13.96 27.08
CA GLU A 366 -11.40 -14.60 28.13
C GLU A 366 -11.61 -13.65 29.32
N GLU A 367 -10.55 -13.00 29.80
CA GLU A 367 -10.66 -12.04 30.91
C GLU A 367 -11.55 -10.84 30.56
N CYS A 368 -11.56 -10.39 29.30
CA CYS A 368 -12.50 -9.36 28.83
C CYS A 368 -13.98 -9.78 28.95
N TRP A 369 -14.28 -11.08 29.06
CA TRP A 369 -15.65 -11.58 29.18
C TRP A 369 -16.11 -11.70 30.65
N PHE A 370 -15.20 -11.64 31.62
CA PHE A 370 -15.53 -11.78 33.05
C PHE A 370 -15.88 -10.43 33.68
N PRO A 371 -17.11 -10.23 34.21
CA PRO A 371 -17.59 -8.92 34.68
C PRO A 371 -16.80 -8.27 35.84
N LYS A 372 -16.01 -9.06 36.57
CA LYS A 372 -15.20 -8.62 37.72
C LYS A 372 -13.69 -8.78 37.47
N ALA A 373 -13.28 -9.12 36.25
CA ALA A 373 -11.86 -9.20 35.92
C ALA A 373 -11.23 -7.80 35.95
N THR A 374 -9.96 -7.76 36.31
CA THR A 374 -9.13 -6.56 36.31
C THR A 374 -7.81 -6.88 35.61
N ASP A 375 -7.08 -5.85 35.17
CA ASP A 375 -5.77 -6.06 34.53
C ASP A 375 -4.82 -6.87 35.44
N LYS A 376 -4.96 -6.74 36.78
CA LYS A 376 -4.19 -7.54 37.76
C LYS A 376 -4.56 -9.02 37.74
N THR A 377 -5.86 -9.36 37.70
CA THR A 377 -6.29 -10.76 37.63
C THR A 377 -5.84 -11.41 36.32
N PHE A 378 -5.82 -10.64 35.23
CA PHE A 378 -5.25 -11.07 33.97
C PHE A 378 -3.75 -11.40 34.09
N VAL A 379 -2.94 -10.52 34.69
CA VAL A 379 -1.50 -10.77 34.90
C VAL A 379 -1.27 -11.99 35.79
N GLU A 380 -2.04 -12.15 36.87
CA GLU A 380 -1.94 -13.33 37.74
C GLU A 380 -2.23 -14.64 36.97
N LYS A 381 -3.25 -14.64 36.11
CA LYS A 381 -3.59 -15.78 35.25
C LYS A 381 -2.50 -16.05 34.22
N LEU A 382 -1.90 -15.01 33.61
CA LEU A 382 -0.76 -15.15 32.69
C LEU A 382 0.43 -15.81 33.37
N VAL A 383 0.81 -15.32 34.56
CA VAL A 383 1.95 -15.85 35.32
C VAL A 383 1.69 -17.30 35.73
N ALA A 384 0.47 -17.62 36.19
CA ALA A 384 0.08 -18.99 36.52
C ALA A 384 0.18 -19.93 35.31
N SER A 385 -0.20 -19.45 34.12
CA SER A 385 -0.25 -20.26 32.89
C SER A 385 1.12 -20.42 32.21
N HIS A 386 1.98 -19.41 32.28
CA HIS A 386 3.19 -19.33 31.46
C HIS A 386 4.51 -19.16 32.22
N SER A 387 4.52 -19.22 33.56
CA SER A 387 5.74 -19.07 34.37
C SER A 387 6.91 -19.99 34.00
N VAL A 388 6.62 -21.20 33.49
CA VAL A 388 7.63 -22.19 33.08
C VAL A 388 8.05 -22.02 31.61
N HIS A 389 7.36 -21.18 30.84
CA HIS A 389 7.61 -21.03 29.41
C HIS A 389 8.92 -20.26 29.16
N PRO A 390 9.85 -20.79 28.34
CA PRO A 390 11.20 -20.22 28.19
C PRO A 390 11.23 -18.81 27.58
N LYS A 391 10.14 -18.39 26.93
CA LYS A 391 9.99 -17.05 26.31
C LYS A 391 9.17 -16.08 27.14
N PHE A 392 8.64 -16.51 28.29
CA PHE A 392 7.89 -15.67 29.22
C PHE A 392 8.74 -15.42 30.46
N MET A 393 8.79 -14.17 30.92
CA MET A 393 9.49 -13.81 32.15
C MET A 393 8.59 -12.98 33.05
N LYS A 394 8.57 -13.36 34.33
CA LYS A 394 7.97 -12.54 35.37
C LYS A 394 8.94 -11.41 35.73
N THR A 395 8.43 -10.19 35.79
CA THR A 395 9.20 -9.02 36.24
C THR A 395 9.29 -8.97 37.76
N ASP A 396 10.28 -8.24 38.28
CA ASP A 396 10.41 -8.04 39.72
C ASP A 396 9.21 -7.31 40.30
N PHE A 397 8.80 -7.65 41.52
CA PHE A 397 7.65 -7.03 42.20
C PHE A 397 7.75 -5.51 42.41
N ARG A 398 8.94 -4.92 42.25
CA ARG A 398 9.19 -3.46 42.32
C ARG A 398 9.30 -2.80 40.95
N GLY A 399 9.23 -3.59 39.87
CA GLY A 399 9.26 -3.09 38.50
C GLY A 399 7.96 -2.37 38.13
N VAL A 400 8.06 -1.44 37.19
CA VAL A 400 6.89 -0.75 36.61
C VAL A 400 6.16 -1.62 35.58
N ALA A 401 6.86 -2.62 35.01
CA ALA A 401 6.30 -3.59 34.09
C ALA A 401 5.70 -4.80 34.81
N ASP A 402 4.60 -5.32 34.29
CA ASP A 402 3.85 -6.43 34.88
C ASP A 402 4.39 -7.81 34.45
N PHE A 403 4.93 -7.90 33.23
CA PHE A 403 5.59 -9.09 32.70
C PHE A 403 6.50 -8.74 31.51
N ALA A 404 7.30 -9.70 31.07
CA ALA A 404 8.18 -9.54 29.92
C ALA A 404 8.13 -10.75 28.97
N ILE A 405 8.32 -10.49 27.68
CA ILE A 405 8.41 -11.51 26.64
C ILE A 405 9.78 -11.44 25.98
N ILE A 406 10.37 -12.60 25.71
CA ILE A 406 11.61 -12.72 24.93
C ILE A 406 11.24 -12.84 23.44
N HIS A 407 11.43 -11.75 22.72
CA HIS A 407 11.26 -11.65 21.28
C HIS A 407 12.58 -11.92 20.55
N TYR A 408 12.55 -12.03 19.22
CA TYR A 408 13.78 -12.16 18.41
C TYR A 408 14.73 -10.96 18.57
N ALA A 409 14.19 -9.76 18.79
CA ALA A 409 14.94 -8.52 18.97
C ALA A 409 15.42 -8.28 20.43
N GLY A 410 15.02 -9.15 21.36
CA GLY A 410 15.41 -9.05 22.77
C GLY A 410 14.24 -9.12 23.75
N LYS A 411 14.52 -8.84 25.02
CA LYS A 411 13.52 -8.78 26.08
C LYS A 411 12.71 -7.49 25.95
N VAL A 412 11.38 -7.60 25.97
CA VAL A 412 10.47 -6.45 25.99
C VAL A 412 9.60 -6.52 27.24
N ASP A 413 9.60 -5.42 28.00
CA ASP A 413 8.84 -5.24 29.23
C ASP A 413 7.47 -4.60 28.91
N TYR A 414 6.38 -5.23 29.34
CA TYR A 414 5.00 -4.81 29.09
C TYR A 414 4.28 -4.43 30.39
N SER A 415 3.47 -3.37 30.36
CA SER A 415 2.50 -3.06 31.41
C SER A 415 1.10 -3.41 30.91
N ALA A 416 0.39 -4.22 31.69
CA ALA A 416 -0.97 -4.66 31.44
C ALA A 416 -2.04 -3.58 31.78
N ALA A 417 -1.62 -2.41 32.24
CA ALA A 417 -2.54 -1.34 32.62
C ALA A 417 -3.52 -0.99 31.49
N GLN A 418 -4.81 -1.09 31.79
CA GLN A 418 -5.94 -0.83 30.89
C GLN A 418 -6.04 -1.78 29.69
N TRP A 419 -5.37 -2.96 29.71
CA TRP A 419 -5.42 -3.89 28.58
C TRP A 419 -6.80 -4.45 28.33
N LEU A 420 -7.56 -4.80 29.39
CA LEU A 420 -8.92 -5.30 29.22
C LEU A 420 -9.79 -4.26 28.52
N MET A 421 -9.67 -2.99 28.93
CA MET A 421 -10.41 -1.89 28.31
C MET A 421 -9.98 -1.63 26.87
N LYS A 422 -8.67 -1.65 26.59
CA LYS A 422 -8.11 -1.46 25.24
C LYS A 422 -8.52 -2.58 24.28
N ASN A 423 -8.60 -3.81 24.77
CA ASN A 423 -8.99 -4.97 23.97
C ASN A 423 -10.51 -5.04 23.75
N MET A 424 -11.30 -4.58 24.72
CA MET A 424 -12.75 -4.43 24.56
C MET A 424 -13.13 -3.27 23.63
N ASP A 425 -12.46 -2.13 23.77
CA ASP A 425 -12.78 -0.86 23.09
C ASP A 425 -14.30 -0.55 23.04
N PRO A 426 -15.00 -0.54 24.19
CA PRO A 426 -16.45 -0.48 24.19
C PRO A 426 -16.97 0.87 23.70
N LEU A 427 -17.93 0.84 22.77
CA LEU A 427 -18.59 2.02 22.24
C LEU A 427 -19.98 2.18 22.86
N ASN A 428 -20.37 3.42 23.13
CA ASN A 428 -21.73 3.73 23.61
C ASN A 428 -22.72 3.64 22.45
N GLU A 429 -23.58 2.62 22.49
CA GLU A 429 -24.57 2.31 21.45
C GLU A 429 -25.51 3.48 21.14
N ASN A 430 -25.93 4.22 22.17
CA ASN A 430 -26.85 5.35 22.00
C ASN A 430 -26.18 6.47 21.22
N VAL A 431 -24.90 6.75 21.47
CA VAL A 431 -24.13 7.77 20.73
C VAL A 431 -23.87 7.31 19.31
N VAL A 432 -23.54 6.03 19.11
CA VAL A 432 -23.42 5.42 17.76
C VAL A 432 -24.73 5.54 16.98
N SER A 433 -25.86 5.29 17.62
CA SER A 433 -27.19 5.44 17.00
C SER A 433 -27.45 6.89 16.59
N CYS A 434 -27.07 7.87 17.42
CA CYS A 434 -27.15 9.29 17.05
C CYS A 434 -26.30 9.61 15.82
N LEU A 435 -25.09 9.05 15.72
CA LEU A 435 -24.19 9.24 14.58
C LEU A 435 -24.73 8.59 13.29
N GLN A 436 -25.38 7.43 13.41
CA GLN A 436 -26.05 6.75 12.30
C GLN A 436 -27.29 7.51 11.81
N SER A 437 -27.94 8.30 12.67
CA SER A 437 -29.08 9.15 12.34
C SER A 437 -28.70 10.63 12.21
N SER A 438 -27.44 10.95 11.91
CA SER A 438 -26.98 12.31 11.71
C SER A 438 -27.69 12.99 10.52
N GLN A 439 -27.80 14.32 10.57
CA GLN A 439 -28.23 15.12 9.42
C GLN A 439 -27.16 15.23 8.34
N ASP A 440 -25.90 14.92 8.65
CA ASP A 440 -24.82 14.89 7.67
C ASP A 440 -24.74 13.52 6.97
N PRO A 441 -24.95 13.46 5.64
CA PRO A 441 -24.82 12.23 4.87
C PRO A 441 -23.45 11.55 5.01
N PHE A 442 -22.37 12.32 5.17
CA PHE A 442 -21.02 11.76 5.30
C PHE A 442 -20.83 11.03 6.62
N VAL A 443 -21.27 11.64 7.74
CA VAL A 443 -21.25 11.01 9.07
C VAL A 443 -22.06 9.72 9.04
N CYS A 444 -23.29 9.75 8.50
CA CYS A 444 -24.11 8.55 8.32
C CYS A 444 -23.38 7.47 7.51
N HIS A 445 -22.68 7.84 6.43
CA HIS A 445 -21.95 6.90 5.59
C HIS A 445 -20.81 6.19 6.33
N ILE A 446 -19.98 6.90 7.10
CA ILE A 446 -18.85 6.29 7.82
C ILE A 446 -19.31 5.46 9.03
N TRP A 447 -20.52 5.71 9.55
CA TRP A 447 -21.13 4.99 10.68
C TRP A 447 -22.14 3.90 10.30
N LYS A 448 -22.50 3.77 9.01
CA LYS A 448 -23.52 2.81 8.53
C LYS A 448 -23.24 1.34 8.92
N ASP A 449 -21.97 0.94 8.91
CA ASP A 449 -21.52 -0.43 9.21
C ASP A 449 -21.10 -0.59 10.68
N ALA A 450 -21.49 0.34 11.56
CA ALA A 450 -21.28 0.18 12.99
C ALA A 450 -22.23 -0.90 13.54
N GLU A 451 -21.69 -2.10 13.72
CA GLU A 451 -22.38 -3.16 14.46
C GLU A 451 -22.49 -2.73 15.93
N ILE A 452 -23.73 -2.51 16.37
CA ILE A 452 -24.07 -2.21 17.75
C ILE A 452 -23.92 -3.53 18.53
N VAL A 453 -22.78 -3.71 19.21
CA VAL A 453 -22.59 -4.85 20.10
C VAL A 453 -22.79 -4.44 21.54
N GLY A 454 -23.97 -4.76 22.06
CA GLY A 454 -24.32 -4.39 23.42
C GLY A 454 -23.64 -5.27 24.44
N MET A 455 -22.88 -4.64 25.34
CA MET A 455 -22.44 -5.24 26.61
C MET A 455 -23.61 -5.88 27.39
N ALA A 456 -24.82 -5.38 27.17
CA ALA A 456 -26.09 -5.87 27.69
C ALA A 456 -26.47 -7.31 27.34
N GLN A 457 -26.01 -7.84 26.20
CA GLN A 457 -26.48 -9.12 25.69
C GLN A 457 -25.87 -10.33 26.41
N GLN A 458 -24.89 -10.10 27.31
CA GLN A 458 -24.08 -11.14 27.94
C GLN A 458 -24.41 -11.44 29.41
N ALA A 459 -25.22 -10.64 30.10
CA ALA A 459 -25.64 -10.96 31.46
C ALA A 459 -26.61 -12.16 31.55
N LEU A 460 -26.87 -12.87 30.46
CA LEU A 460 -27.92 -13.89 30.33
C LEU A 460 -27.47 -15.25 29.79
N THR A 461 -26.18 -15.50 29.56
CA THR A 461 -25.74 -16.77 28.97
C THR A 461 -24.67 -17.47 29.79
N ASP A 462 -25.05 -17.95 30.97
CA ASP A 462 -24.29 -18.92 31.78
C ASP A 462 -24.50 -20.38 31.36
N THR A 463 -25.17 -20.66 30.24
CA THR A 463 -25.45 -22.04 29.83
C THR A 463 -25.45 -22.20 28.30
N GLN A 464 -24.30 -22.55 27.71
CA GLN A 464 -24.18 -23.60 26.68
C GLN A 464 -22.79 -23.57 26.00
N PHE A 465 -22.02 -24.64 26.24
CA PHE A 465 -20.87 -25.04 25.45
C PHE A 465 -21.32 -25.38 24.01
N GLY A 466 -20.78 -24.70 22.99
CA GLY A 466 -21.07 -25.04 21.59
C GLY A 466 -20.61 -23.99 20.58
N ALA A 467 -19.43 -24.23 19.99
CA ALA A 467 -18.80 -23.38 18.99
C ALA A 467 -19.58 -23.32 17.66
N ARG A 468 -20.32 -22.23 17.45
CA ARG A 468 -20.56 -21.61 16.13
C ARG A 468 -20.61 -20.10 16.32
N THR A 469 -19.73 -19.36 15.66
CA THR A 469 -19.70 -17.89 15.65
C THR A 469 -21.01 -17.34 15.07
N ARG A 470 -21.97 -17.05 15.95
CA ARG A 470 -23.21 -16.33 15.60
C ARG A 470 -22.89 -14.85 15.33
N LYS A 471 -23.49 -14.27 14.29
CA LYS A 471 -23.55 -12.81 14.07
C LYS A 471 -24.07 -12.14 15.35
N GLY A 472 -23.29 -11.21 15.93
CA GLY A 472 -23.63 -10.49 17.16
C GLY A 472 -22.81 -10.84 18.40
N MET A 473 -21.76 -11.67 18.30
CA MET A 473 -20.82 -11.90 19.40
C MET A 473 -19.77 -10.78 19.44
N PHE A 474 -19.53 -10.22 20.62
CA PHE A 474 -18.50 -9.20 20.89
C PHE A 474 -17.13 -9.69 20.45
N ARG A 475 -16.61 -9.07 19.38
CA ARG A 475 -15.26 -9.33 18.87
C ARG A 475 -14.32 -8.32 19.52
N THR A 476 -13.32 -8.83 20.21
CA THR A 476 -12.25 -8.01 20.78
C THR A 476 -11.30 -7.51 19.70
N VAL A 477 -10.51 -6.48 20.03
CA VAL A 477 -9.50 -5.92 19.13
C VAL A 477 -8.47 -6.97 18.74
N SER A 478 -7.99 -7.80 19.67
CA SER A 478 -7.05 -8.90 19.43
C SER A 478 -7.57 -9.92 18.40
N GLN A 479 -8.87 -10.28 18.43
CA GLN A 479 -9.47 -11.23 17.49
C GLN A 479 -9.51 -10.64 16.08
N LEU A 480 -9.93 -9.37 15.96
CA LEU A 480 -9.92 -8.67 14.69
C LEU A 480 -8.50 -8.55 14.14
N TYR A 481 -7.54 -8.21 15.02
CA TYR A 481 -6.12 -8.11 14.72
C TYR A 481 -5.58 -9.43 14.16
N LYS A 482 -5.83 -10.53 14.86
CA LYS A 482 -5.38 -11.88 14.46
C LYS A 482 -6.00 -12.31 13.13
N GLU A 483 -7.29 -12.03 12.90
CA GLU A 483 -7.97 -12.37 11.64
C GLU A 483 -7.34 -11.61 10.46
N GLN A 484 -7.08 -10.31 10.63
CA GLN A 484 -6.44 -9.48 9.60
C GLN A 484 -5.01 -9.94 9.30
N LEU A 485 -4.21 -10.19 10.34
CA LEU A 485 -2.84 -10.66 10.17
C LEU A 485 -2.79 -12.05 9.51
N THR A 486 -3.72 -12.95 9.86
CA THR A 486 -3.79 -14.28 9.23
C THR A 486 -4.08 -14.17 7.72
N LYS A 487 -4.97 -13.27 7.30
CA LYS A 487 -5.25 -13.00 5.89
C LYS A 487 -4.01 -12.46 5.18
N LEU A 488 -3.32 -11.49 5.80
CA LEU A 488 -2.08 -10.94 5.25
C LEU A 488 -1.01 -12.03 5.07
N MET A 489 -0.76 -12.85 6.10
CA MET A 489 0.23 -13.93 6.04
C MET A 489 -0.11 -14.98 4.98
N ALA A 490 -1.40 -15.28 4.78
CA ALA A 490 -1.83 -16.18 3.70
C ALA A 490 -1.54 -15.59 2.32
N THR A 491 -1.78 -14.29 2.12
CA THR A 491 -1.41 -13.59 0.88
C THR A 491 0.09 -13.65 0.64
N LEU A 492 0.91 -13.32 1.65
CA LEU A 492 2.37 -13.31 1.53
C LEU A 492 2.95 -14.71 1.21
N ARG A 493 2.44 -15.77 1.87
CA ARG A 493 2.89 -17.16 1.62
C ARG A 493 2.59 -17.66 0.20
N ASN A 494 1.57 -17.11 -0.46
CA ASN A 494 1.20 -17.44 -1.84
C ASN A 494 1.93 -16.56 -2.87
N THR A 495 2.92 -15.78 -2.45
CA THR A 495 3.76 -14.94 -3.33
C THR A 495 5.23 -15.30 -3.18
N ASN A 496 6.05 -14.92 -4.15
CA ASN A 496 7.51 -15.00 -4.08
C ASN A 496 8.04 -13.77 -3.31
N PRO A 497 8.59 -13.93 -2.10
CA PRO A 497 9.00 -12.79 -1.30
C PRO A 497 10.42 -12.35 -1.65
N ASN A 498 10.60 -11.03 -1.74
CA ASN A 498 11.87 -10.35 -1.76
C ASN A 498 11.98 -9.53 -0.48
N PHE A 499 13.13 -9.57 0.19
CA PHE A 499 13.34 -8.91 1.47
C PHE A 499 14.35 -7.77 1.33
N VAL A 500 14.06 -6.62 1.92
CA VAL A 500 14.92 -5.44 2.01
C VAL A 500 15.02 -5.06 3.48
N ARG A 501 16.14 -5.35 4.14
CA ARG A 501 16.32 -4.97 5.54
C ARG A 501 16.93 -3.60 5.65
N CYS A 502 16.25 -2.70 6.34
CA CYS A 502 16.79 -1.42 6.73
C CYS A 502 17.45 -1.58 8.12
N ILE A 503 18.62 -0.97 8.33
CA ILE A 503 19.32 -0.95 9.63
C ILE A 503 19.52 0.49 10.13
N ILE A 504 19.21 0.74 11.40
CA ILE A 504 19.33 2.07 12.03
C ILE A 504 20.81 2.35 12.30
N PRO A 505 21.37 3.45 11.77
CA PRO A 505 22.78 3.76 11.97
C PRO A 505 23.07 4.36 13.36
N ASN A 506 22.16 5.14 13.93
CA ASN A 506 22.29 5.76 15.26
C ASN A 506 20.92 6.27 15.77
N HIS A 507 20.74 6.32 17.10
CA HIS A 507 19.53 6.91 17.71
C HIS A 507 19.54 8.44 17.77
N GLU A 508 20.70 9.08 17.52
CA GLU A 508 20.83 10.55 17.51
C GLU A 508 20.23 11.21 16.26
N LYS A 509 19.71 10.44 15.29
CA LYS A 509 19.15 10.93 14.02
C LYS A 509 20.16 11.77 13.19
N LYS A 510 21.47 11.51 13.34
CA LYS A 510 22.53 12.24 12.62
C LYS A 510 23.02 11.51 11.38
N ALA A 511 23.06 12.22 10.26
CA ALA A 511 23.67 11.71 9.04
C ALA A 511 25.17 11.47 9.23
N GLY A 512 25.71 10.39 8.63
CA GLY A 512 27.14 10.06 8.62
C GLY A 512 27.70 9.49 9.93
N LYS A 513 26.91 9.40 11.00
CA LYS A 513 27.30 8.72 12.26
C LYS A 513 26.80 7.29 12.26
N ILE A 514 27.64 6.34 12.67
CA ILE A 514 27.25 4.93 12.86
C ILE A 514 27.64 4.46 14.26
N GLU A 515 26.71 3.83 14.96
CA GLU A 515 26.91 3.22 16.27
C GLU A 515 27.07 1.71 16.09
N ALA A 516 28.33 1.26 16.13
CA ALA A 516 28.68 -0.13 15.86
C ALA A 516 27.93 -1.16 16.74
N PRO A 517 27.78 -0.98 18.07
CA PRO A 517 27.05 -1.94 18.91
C PRO A 517 25.58 -2.07 18.49
N LEU A 518 24.91 -0.93 18.24
CA LEU A 518 23.51 -0.89 17.79
C LEU A 518 23.32 -1.62 16.45
N VAL A 519 24.19 -1.35 15.47
CA VAL A 519 24.15 -2.02 14.16
C VAL A 519 24.44 -3.52 14.30
N LEU A 520 25.39 -3.90 15.15
CA LEU A 520 25.74 -5.30 15.37
C LEU A 520 24.57 -6.10 15.98
N ASP A 521 23.87 -5.51 16.94
CA ASP A 521 22.72 -6.16 17.58
C ASP A 521 21.55 -6.30 16.61
N GLN A 522 21.26 -5.28 15.80
CA GLN A 522 20.25 -5.38 14.73
C GLN A 522 20.60 -6.48 13.71
N LEU A 523 21.87 -6.59 13.29
CA LEU A 523 22.29 -7.63 12.34
C LEU A 523 22.15 -9.05 12.91
N ARG A 524 22.39 -9.20 14.22
CA ARG A 524 22.21 -10.47 14.95
C ARG A 524 20.74 -10.84 15.08
N CYS A 525 19.92 -9.93 15.59
CA CYS A 525 18.49 -10.16 15.81
C CYS A 525 17.76 -10.44 14.50
N ASN A 526 18.08 -9.72 13.43
CA ASN A 526 17.52 -9.98 12.12
C ASN A 526 17.97 -11.33 11.53
N GLY A 527 19.03 -11.98 12.02
CA GLY A 527 19.55 -13.22 11.44
C GLY A 527 20.19 -13.02 10.05
N VAL A 528 20.76 -11.83 9.81
CA VAL A 528 21.39 -11.48 8.52
C VAL A 528 22.64 -12.33 8.29
N LEU A 529 23.41 -12.61 9.34
CA LEU A 529 24.65 -13.39 9.26
C LEU A 529 24.36 -14.83 8.82
N GLU A 530 23.29 -15.43 9.34
CA GLU A 530 22.82 -16.76 8.98
C GLU A 530 22.30 -16.79 7.54
N GLY A 531 21.55 -15.77 7.14
CA GLY A 531 21.16 -15.54 5.74
C GLY A 531 22.35 -15.55 4.78
N ILE A 532 23.38 -14.77 5.08
CA ILE A 532 24.60 -14.71 4.25
C ILE A 532 25.31 -16.07 4.23
N ARG A 533 25.37 -16.78 5.36
CA ARG A 533 26.02 -18.10 5.45
C ARG A 533 25.36 -19.11 4.50
N ILE A 534 24.03 -19.13 4.45
CA ILE A 534 23.27 -20.01 3.55
C ILE A 534 23.45 -19.60 2.09
N CYS A 535 23.31 -18.31 1.77
CA CYS A 535 23.51 -17.86 0.39
C CYS A 535 24.94 -18.13 -0.12
N ARG A 536 25.94 -18.15 0.78
CA ARG A 536 27.33 -18.48 0.44
C ARG A 536 27.56 -19.98 0.29
N GLN A 537 26.99 -20.81 1.16
CA GLN A 537 27.21 -22.25 1.15
C GLN A 537 26.32 -22.97 0.12
N GLY A 538 25.08 -22.52 -0.03
CA GLY A 538 24.08 -23.06 -0.94
C GLY A 538 24.16 -22.51 -2.36
N PHE A 539 23.09 -22.74 -3.11
CA PHE A 539 22.96 -22.42 -4.53
C PHE A 539 21.72 -21.53 -4.76
N PRO A 540 21.84 -20.20 -4.57
CA PRO A 540 20.70 -19.29 -4.56
C PRO A 540 20.02 -19.14 -5.93
N ASN A 541 20.70 -19.53 -7.01
CA ASN A 541 20.21 -19.40 -8.36
C ASN A 541 19.77 -20.78 -8.89
N ARG A 542 18.52 -20.89 -9.36
CA ARG A 542 17.98 -22.14 -9.91
C ARG A 542 17.27 -21.90 -11.23
N ILE A 543 17.57 -22.72 -12.24
CA ILE A 543 16.96 -22.63 -13.58
C ILE A 543 16.47 -24.01 -14.02
N PRO A 544 15.22 -24.16 -14.47
CA PRO A 544 14.73 -25.40 -15.08
C PRO A 544 15.54 -25.80 -16.32
N PHE A 545 15.69 -27.10 -16.58
CA PHE A 545 16.50 -27.59 -17.70
C PHE A 545 16.09 -27.03 -19.07
N GLN A 546 14.79 -26.93 -19.33
CA GLN A 546 14.27 -26.41 -20.58
C GLN A 546 14.66 -24.95 -20.80
N GLU A 547 14.54 -24.13 -19.75
CA GLU A 547 14.86 -22.71 -19.81
C GLU A 547 16.37 -22.50 -19.96
N PHE A 548 17.18 -23.22 -19.18
CA PHE A 548 18.63 -23.16 -19.27
C PHE A 548 19.11 -23.49 -20.68
N ARG A 549 18.58 -24.57 -21.27
CA ARG A 549 18.87 -24.94 -22.65
C ARG A 549 18.48 -23.83 -23.62
N GLN A 550 17.21 -23.42 -23.62
CA GLN A 550 16.72 -22.40 -24.54
C GLN A 550 17.48 -21.08 -24.43
N ARG A 551 17.93 -20.72 -23.23
CA ARG A 551 18.60 -19.44 -22.95
C ARG A 551 20.09 -19.44 -23.32
N TYR A 552 20.80 -20.53 -23.04
CA TYR A 552 22.27 -20.61 -23.17
C TYR A 552 22.78 -21.53 -24.30
N GLU A 553 21.92 -22.17 -25.08
CA GLU A 553 22.32 -22.97 -26.25
C GLU A 553 23.13 -22.15 -27.27
N LEU A 554 22.92 -20.84 -27.33
CA LEU A 554 23.72 -19.92 -28.15
C LEU A 554 25.23 -19.96 -27.80
N LEU A 555 25.56 -20.20 -26.53
CA LEU A 555 26.95 -20.27 -26.06
C LEU A 555 27.61 -21.61 -26.38
N THR A 556 26.82 -22.64 -26.68
CA THR A 556 27.29 -24.03 -26.86
C THR A 556 26.86 -24.58 -28.23
N PRO A 557 27.34 -23.98 -29.34
CA PRO A 557 26.97 -24.43 -30.68
C PRO A 557 27.46 -25.86 -30.93
N ASN A 558 26.64 -26.67 -31.60
CA ASN A 558 26.97 -28.04 -32.09
C ASN A 558 27.17 -29.12 -31.02
N ILE A 559 26.80 -28.88 -29.76
CA ILE A 559 26.91 -29.92 -28.70
C ILE A 559 25.67 -30.80 -28.63
N ILE A 560 24.47 -30.25 -28.83
CA ILE A 560 23.19 -30.98 -28.71
C ILE A 560 22.73 -31.57 -30.07
N THR A 561 23.68 -31.85 -30.97
CA THR A 561 23.40 -32.49 -32.26
C THR A 561 23.54 -34.01 -32.13
N PRO A 562 22.43 -34.77 -32.26
CA PRO A 562 21.51 -34.70 -33.42
C PRO A 562 20.17 -34.03 -33.12
N LYS A 563 19.47 -33.61 -34.18
CA LYS A 563 18.09 -33.07 -34.18
C LYS A 563 17.04 -34.12 -33.76
N GLY A 564 17.22 -34.75 -32.61
CA GLY A 564 16.33 -35.71 -31.99
C GLY A 564 15.90 -35.27 -30.60
N PHE A 565 14.94 -35.99 -30.02
CA PHE A 565 14.56 -35.78 -28.63
C PHE A 565 15.70 -36.25 -27.72
N MET A 566 16.26 -35.33 -26.93
CA MET A 566 17.24 -35.61 -25.89
C MET A 566 16.64 -35.22 -24.55
N ASP A 567 16.86 -36.05 -23.53
CA ASP A 567 16.46 -35.76 -22.17
C ASP A 567 17.05 -34.42 -21.68
N GLY A 568 16.23 -33.59 -21.05
CA GLY A 568 16.58 -32.23 -20.67
C GLY A 568 17.76 -32.17 -19.70
N LYS A 569 17.84 -33.13 -18.76
CA LYS A 569 18.94 -33.24 -17.81
C LYS A 569 20.26 -33.54 -18.51
N LYS A 570 20.29 -34.57 -19.35
CA LYS A 570 21.50 -34.94 -20.12
C LYS A 570 21.97 -33.82 -21.04
N ALA A 571 21.05 -33.12 -21.70
CA ALA A 571 21.39 -31.97 -22.54
C ALA A 571 22.08 -30.87 -21.73
N CYS A 572 21.54 -30.53 -20.55
CA CYS A 572 22.13 -29.54 -19.66
C CYS A 572 23.50 -29.97 -19.12
N GLU A 573 23.68 -31.24 -18.76
CA GLU A 573 24.97 -31.77 -18.32
C GLU A 573 26.04 -31.67 -19.42
N GLN A 574 25.69 -31.94 -20.67
CA GLN A 574 26.60 -31.77 -21.82
C GLN A 574 26.93 -30.30 -22.08
N MET A 575 25.93 -29.40 -22.00
CA MET A 575 26.15 -27.97 -22.14
C MET A 575 27.09 -27.44 -21.06
N ILE A 576 26.89 -27.82 -19.80
CA ILE A 576 27.74 -27.39 -18.68
C ILE A 576 29.18 -27.88 -18.87
N LYS A 577 29.37 -29.13 -19.32
CA LYS A 577 30.70 -29.67 -19.62
C LYS A 577 31.41 -28.86 -20.70
N ALA A 578 30.69 -28.43 -21.72
CA ALA A 578 31.26 -27.60 -22.80
C ALA A 578 31.50 -26.14 -22.41
N LEU A 579 30.77 -25.63 -21.41
CA LEU A 579 31.02 -24.33 -20.79
C LEU A 579 32.19 -24.35 -19.80
N GLU A 580 32.79 -25.53 -19.56
CA GLU A 580 33.95 -25.73 -18.67
C GLU A 580 33.74 -25.16 -17.25
N LEU A 581 32.52 -25.24 -16.72
CA LEU A 581 32.22 -24.77 -15.36
C LEU A 581 32.77 -25.75 -14.32
N ASP A 582 33.40 -25.21 -13.27
CA ASP A 582 33.85 -26.00 -12.12
C ASP A 582 32.65 -26.68 -11.42
N HIS A 583 32.78 -27.97 -11.13
CA HIS A 583 31.80 -28.77 -10.40
C HIS A 583 31.41 -28.19 -9.04
N ASN A 584 32.25 -27.38 -8.38
CA ASN A 584 31.88 -26.71 -7.13
C ASN A 584 30.88 -25.56 -7.31
N LEU A 585 30.78 -25.00 -8.51
CA LEU A 585 29.99 -23.80 -8.81
C LEU A 585 28.54 -24.11 -9.18
N TYR A 586 28.23 -25.38 -9.45
CA TYR A 586 26.88 -25.80 -9.84
C TYR A 586 26.51 -27.15 -9.22
N CYS A 587 25.21 -27.43 -9.17
CA CYS A 587 24.68 -28.76 -8.85
C CYS A 587 23.49 -29.07 -9.78
N VAL A 588 23.37 -30.33 -10.21
CA VAL A 588 22.30 -30.77 -11.11
C VAL A 588 21.28 -31.56 -10.30
N GLY A 589 20.08 -31.01 -10.16
CA GLY A 589 18.96 -31.67 -9.48
C GLY A 589 18.24 -32.70 -10.35
N GLN A 590 16.97 -32.95 -10.04
CA GLN A 590 16.09 -33.82 -10.82
C GLN A 590 15.38 -33.08 -11.96
N SER A 591 15.07 -31.80 -11.76
CA SER A 591 14.34 -30.97 -12.74
C SER A 591 15.03 -29.64 -13.08
N LYS A 592 15.95 -29.19 -12.22
CA LYS A 592 16.62 -27.88 -12.30
C LYS A 592 18.13 -27.98 -12.13
N ILE A 593 18.82 -26.95 -12.60
CA ILE A 593 20.25 -26.70 -12.32
C ILE A 593 20.34 -25.60 -11.28
N PHE A 594 21.23 -25.80 -10.32
CA PHE A 594 21.51 -24.91 -9.22
C PHE A 594 22.90 -24.31 -9.39
N PHE A 595 23.04 -23.00 -9.20
CA PHE A 595 24.29 -22.27 -9.38
C PHE A 595 24.62 -21.45 -8.13
N ARG A 596 25.92 -21.34 -7.84
CA ARG A 596 26.41 -20.38 -6.85
C ARG A 596 26.20 -18.94 -7.34
N ALA A 597 26.23 -18.01 -6.40
CA ALA A 597 26.15 -16.58 -6.72
C ALA A 597 27.28 -16.16 -7.68
N GLY A 598 26.95 -15.33 -8.67
CA GLY A 598 27.90 -14.81 -9.66
C GLY A 598 28.01 -15.61 -10.96
N VAL A 599 27.80 -16.93 -10.93
CA VAL A 599 27.99 -17.79 -12.12
C VAL A 599 27.03 -17.42 -13.26
N LEU A 600 25.75 -17.25 -12.96
CA LEU A 600 24.76 -16.83 -13.97
C LEU A 600 25.05 -15.44 -14.53
N ALA A 601 25.60 -14.52 -13.73
CA ALA A 601 25.92 -13.19 -14.20
C ALA A 601 27.01 -13.23 -15.28
N HIS A 602 28.03 -14.08 -15.08
CA HIS A 602 29.07 -14.33 -16.07
C HIS A 602 28.51 -14.98 -17.35
N LEU A 603 27.63 -15.98 -17.23
CA LEU A 603 26.98 -16.60 -18.39
C LEU A 603 26.08 -15.62 -19.16
N GLU A 604 25.37 -14.72 -18.47
CA GLU A 604 24.58 -13.66 -19.13
C GLU A 604 25.46 -12.64 -19.85
N GLU A 605 26.62 -12.30 -19.29
CA GLU A 605 27.57 -11.36 -19.91
C GLU A 605 28.14 -11.92 -21.23
N GLU A 606 28.62 -13.16 -21.22
CA GLU A 606 29.07 -13.88 -22.42
C GLU A 606 27.97 -13.97 -23.49
N ARG A 607 26.74 -14.23 -23.04
CA ARG A 607 25.56 -14.28 -23.92
C ARG A 607 25.26 -12.92 -24.52
N ASP A 608 25.31 -11.86 -23.73
CA ASP A 608 25.05 -10.50 -24.18
C ASP A 608 26.07 -10.05 -25.23
N TYR A 609 27.34 -10.44 -25.11
CA TYR A 609 28.34 -10.20 -26.16
C TYR A 609 27.94 -10.85 -27.50
N LYS A 610 27.59 -12.13 -27.50
CA LYS A 610 27.16 -12.85 -28.72
C LYS A 610 25.87 -12.29 -29.32
N ILE A 611 24.91 -11.93 -28.47
CA ILE A 611 23.63 -11.38 -28.91
C ILE A 611 23.81 -9.98 -29.49
N THR A 612 24.70 -9.16 -28.94
CA THR A 612 24.93 -7.79 -29.40
C THR A 612 25.31 -7.76 -30.88
N ASP A 613 26.23 -8.62 -31.33
CA ASP A 613 26.62 -8.70 -32.74
C ASP A 613 25.44 -9.07 -33.66
N LEU A 614 24.60 -10.02 -33.24
CA LEU A 614 23.40 -10.40 -33.98
C LEU A 614 22.36 -9.27 -34.02
N ILE A 615 22.17 -8.58 -32.90
CA ILE A 615 21.24 -7.46 -32.78
C ILE A 615 21.69 -6.30 -33.67
N VAL A 616 22.98 -5.98 -33.73
CA VAL A 616 23.50 -4.89 -34.59
C VAL A 616 23.17 -5.18 -36.05
N ASN A 617 23.37 -6.41 -36.51
CA ASN A 617 23.03 -6.83 -37.87
C ASN A 617 21.52 -6.74 -38.15
N PHE A 618 20.70 -7.22 -37.21
CA PHE A 618 19.23 -7.14 -37.32
C PHE A 618 18.74 -5.68 -37.32
N GLN A 619 19.26 -4.84 -36.43
CA GLN A 619 18.94 -3.42 -36.37
C GLN A 619 19.32 -2.70 -37.67
N ALA A 620 20.49 -2.99 -38.25
CA ALA A 620 20.90 -2.44 -39.53
C ALA A 620 19.92 -2.83 -40.65
N PHE A 621 19.49 -4.10 -40.69
CA PHE A 621 18.48 -4.56 -41.64
C PHE A 621 17.13 -3.85 -41.45
N CYS A 622 16.61 -3.78 -40.22
CA CYS A 622 15.34 -3.11 -39.91
C CYS A 622 15.37 -1.61 -40.23
N ARG A 623 16.46 -0.91 -39.86
CA ARG A 623 16.66 0.51 -40.18
C ARG A 623 16.70 0.72 -41.69
N GLY A 624 17.42 -0.13 -42.42
CA GLY A 624 17.46 -0.12 -43.88
C GLY A 624 16.08 -0.34 -44.51
N TYR A 625 15.30 -1.30 -43.99
CA TYR A 625 13.94 -1.56 -44.45
C TYR A 625 13.01 -0.36 -44.22
N LEU A 626 13.00 0.20 -43.01
CA LEU A 626 12.20 1.39 -42.67
C LEU A 626 12.61 2.61 -43.50
N ALA A 627 13.91 2.84 -43.70
CA ALA A 627 14.42 3.93 -44.52
C ALA A 627 13.93 3.83 -45.97
N ARG A 628 14.01 2.64 -46.59
CA ARG A 628 13.52 2.40 -47.96
C ARG A 628 12.00 2.60 -48.05
N ARG A 629 11.23 2.11 -47.08
CA ARG A 629 9.77 2.30 -47.03
C ARG A 629 9.39 3.78 -46.87
N ASN A 630 10.07 4.50 -45.98
CA ASN A 630 9.86 5.94 -45.77
C ASN A 630 10.27 6.75 -47.01
N TYR A 631 11.36 6.36 -47.67
CA TYR A 631 11.80 6.97 -48.92
C TYR A 631 10.76 6.81 -50.03
N GLN A 632 10.20 5.61 -50.21
CA GLN A 632 9.11 5.39 -51.17
C GLN A 632 7.87 6.23 -50.83
N LYS A 633 7.48 6.34 -49.55
CA LYS A 633 6.38 7.22 -49.12
C LYS A 633 6.67 8.69 -49.44
N ARG A 634 7.90 9.16 -49.20
CA ARG A 634 8.33 10.54 -49.53
C ARG A 634 8.34 10.79 -51.04
N LEU A 635 8.76 9.82 -51.85
CA LEU A 635 8.70 9.92 -53.31
C LEU A 635 7.25 10.06 -53.81
N GLN A 636 6.32 9.26 -53.26
CA GLN A 636 4.90 9.37 -53.56
C GLN A 636 4.34 10.74 -53.16
N GLN A 637 4.69 11.23 -51.97
CA GLN A 637 4.31 12.57 -51.49
C GLN A 637 4.88 13.66 -52.38
N LEU A 638 6.14 13.58 -52.80
CA LEU A 638 6.79 14.55 -53.67
C LEU A 638 6.13 14.61 -55.05
N ASN A 639 5.77 13.45 -55.63
CA ASN A 639 5.02 13.40 -56.88
C ASN A 639 3.62 14.03 -56.73
N ALA A 640 2.92 13.75 -55.62
CA ALA A 640 1.64 14.38 -55.33
C ALA A 640 1.77 15.91 -55.16
N ILE A 641 2.78 16.38 -54.43
CA ILE A 641 3.09 17.81 -54.26
C ILE A 641 3.33 18.49 -55.60
N ARG A 642 4.12 17.89 -56.50
CA ARG A 642 4.37 18.44 -57.85
C ARG A 642 3.09 18.58 -58.67
N ILE A 643 2.21 17.58 -58.61
CA ILE A 643 0.91 17.62 -59.31
C ILE A 643 0.02 18.73 -58.73
N ILE A 644 -0.07 18.82 -57.40
CA ILE A 644 -0.83 19.86 -56.70
C ILE A 644 -0.28 21.24 -57.06
N GLN A 645 1.03 21.45 -56.98
CA GLN A 645 1.70 22.71 -57.35
C GLN A 645 1.41 23.10 -58.80
N ARG A 646 1.51 22.15 -59.75
CA ARG A 646 1.19 22.41 -61.16
C ARG A 646 -0.25 22.85 -61.35
N ASN A 647 -1.20 22.18 -60.68
CA ASN A 647 -2.62 22.51 -60.75
C ASN A 647 -2.91 23.87 -60.11
N CYS A 648 -2.30 24.19 -58.96
CA CYS A 648 -2.42 25.51 -58.33
C CYS A 648 -1.83 26.61 -59.21
N ALA A 649 -0.67 26.39 -59.84
CA ALA A 649 -0.07 27.35 -60.76
C ALA A 649 -0.93 27.58 -62.01
N ALA A 650 -1.50 26.51 -62.59
CA ALA A 650 -2.44 26.62 -63.70
C ALA A 650 -3.72 27.36 -63.27
N TYR A 651 -4.27 27.07 -62.09
CA TYR A 651 -5.41 27.78 -61.54
C TYR A 651 -5.12 29.27 -61.32
N LEU A 652 -3.96 29.65 -60.78
CA LEU A 652 -3.59 31.05 -60.59
C LEU A 652 -3.51 31.82 -61.92
N LYS A 653 -2.99 31.18 -62.98
CA LYS A 653 -2.97 31.75 -64.34
C LYS A 653 -4.39 31.88 -64.92
N LEU A 654 -5.21 30.83 -64.80
CA LEU A 654 -6.56 30.79 -65.38
C LEU A 654 -7.57 31.66 -64.62
N ARG A 655 -7.47 31.77 -63.29
CA ARG A 655 -8.44 32.50 -62.44
C ARG A 655 -8.64 33.94 -62.89
N ASN A 656 -7.56 34.60 -63.31
CA ASN A 656 -7.58 36.00 -63.73
C ASN A 656 -7.77 36.15 -65.25
N TRP A 657 -7.78 35.06 -66.02
CA TRP A 657 -7.99 35.11 -67.46
C TRP A 657 -9.46 35.46 -67.77
N GLN A 658 -9.68 36.49 -68.57
CA GLN A 658 -11.03 37.05 -68.79
C GLN A 658 -12.02 36.04 -69.39
N TRP A 659 -11.55 35.21 -70.33
CA TRP A 659 -12.33 34.11 -70.89
C TRP A 659 -12.74 33.07 -69.86
N TRP A 660 -11.88 32.76 -68.89
CA TRP A 660 -12.20 31.85 -67.79
C TRP A 660 -13.26 32.43 -66.85
N ARG A 661 -13.19 33.74 -66.54
CA ARG A 661 -14.21 34.42 -65.71
C ARG A 661 -15.57 34.47 -66.41
N LEU A 662 -15.58 34.73 -67.72
CA LEU A 662 -16.79 34.68 -68.53
C LEU A 662 -17.36 33.26 -68.57
N TYR A 663 -16.52 32.26 -68.85
CA TYR A 663 -16.89 30.85 -68.87
C TYR A 663 -17.51 30.40 -67.53
N ILE A 664 -16.89 30.71 -66.38
CA ILE A 664 -17.44 30.34 -65.07
C ILE A 664 -18.83 30.96 -64.86
N LYS A 665 -19.01 32.25 -65.15
CA LYS A 665 -20.31 32.93 -65.04
C LYS A 665 -21.36 32.34 -65.98
N VAL A 666 -21.00 32.05 -67.22
CA VAL A 666 -21.89 31.45 -68.23
C VAL A 666 -22.23 30.00 -67.89
N SER A 667 -21.24 29.21 -67.42
CA SER A 667 -21.44 27.81 -67.04
C SER A 667 -22.37 27.64 -65.82
N LEU A 668 -22.41 28.63 -64.93
CA LEU A 668 -23.34 28.67 -63.79
C LEU A 668 -24.77 29.08 -64.21
N LEU A 669 -24.91 29.82 -65.32
CA LEU A 669 -26.22 30.25 -65.86
C LEU A 669 -26.83 29.19 -66.79
N LEU A 670 -25.98 28.40 -67.45
CA LEU A 670 -26.40 27.29 -68.29
C LEU A 670 -26.57 26.04 -67.41
N ASN A 671 -27.81 25.73 -67.03
CA ASN A 671 -28.21 24.37 -66.62
C ASN A 671 -28.14 23.39 -67.81
N MET A 672 -27.00 23.36 -68.50
CA MET A 672 -26.73 22.48 -69.62
C MET A 672 -25.90 21.30 -69.12
N SER A 673 -26.25 20.11 -69.59
CA SER A 673 -25.54 18.89 -69.21
C SER A 673 -24.03 19.01 -69.47
N TYR A 674 -23.22 18.43 -68.58
CA TYR A 674 -21.75 18.44 -68.66
C TYR A 674 -21.20 18.00 -70.03
N GLN A 675 -21.94 17.17 -70.77
CA GLN A 675 -21.59 16.71 -72.12
C GLN A 675 -21.65 17.83 -73.18
N THR A 676 -22.63 18.74 -73.10
CA THR A 676 -22.79 19.82 -74.08
C THR A 676 -21.71 20.89 -73.89
N ILE A 677 -21.38 21.20 -72.64
CA ILE A 677 -20.28 22.12 -72.29
C ILE A 677 -18.93 21.54 -72.75
N ARG A 678 -18.74 20.23 -72.62
CA ARG A 678 -17.54 19.52 -73.07
C ARG A 678 -17.36 19.55 -74.60
N GLN A 679 -18.44 19.45 -75.38
CA GLN A 679 -18.38 19.57 -76.84
C GLN A 679 -18.02 20.99 -77.29
N ILE A 680 -18.58 22.02 -76.64
CA ILE A 680 -18.26 23.42 -76.94
C ILE A 680 -16.80 23.73 -76.60
N LEU A 681 -16.30 23.24 -75.45
CA LEU A 681 -14.90 23.38 -75.07
C LEU A 681 -13.97 22.66 -76.06
N ASN A 682 -14.26 21.42 -76.44
CA ASN A 682 -13.45 20.73 -77.45
C ASN A 682 -13.44 21.49 -78.79
N SER A 683 -14.57 22.03 -79.24
CA SER A 683 -14.66 22.82 -80.47
C SER A 683 -13.82 24.11 -80.40
N TRP A 684 -13.86 24.82 -79.26
CA TRP A 684 -13.09 26.05 -79.04
C TRP A 684 -11.59 25.80 -78.82
N TYR A 685 -11.20 24.69 -78.19
CA TYR A 685 -9.81 24.27 -78.02
C TYR A 685 -9.19 23.84 -79.36
N THR A 686 -9.96 23.18 -80.23
CA THR A 686 -9.51 22.76 -81.57
C THR A 686 -9.25 23.96 -82.49
N SER A 687 -10.02 25.05 -82.37
CA SER A 687 -9.81 26.28 -83.15
C SER A 687 -8.62 27.13 -82.65
N GLN A 688 -8.17 26.93 -81.41
CA GLN A 688 -6.98 27.57 -80.82
C GLN A 688 -5.73 26.67 -80.88
N GLY A 689 -5.80 25.49 -81.52
CA GLY A 689 -4.67 24.57 -81.65
C GLY A 689 -4.20 23.92 -80.34
N LEU A 690 -5.02 23.92 -79.29
CA LEU A 690 -4.69 23.35 -77.99
C LEU A 690 -5.48 22.05 -77.76
N GLN A 691 -4.80 20.92 -77.53
CA GLN A 691 -5.47 19.66 -77.20
C GLN A 691 -5.80 19.57 -75.71
N PHE A 692 -7.05 19.25 -75.38
CA PHE A 692 -7.47 18.92 -74.03
C PHE A 692 -7.01 17.48 -73.70
N ILE A 693 -5.92 17.33 -72.93
CA ILE A 693 -5.46 16.01 -72.46
C ILE A 693 -6.39 15.55 -71.32
N GLU A 694 -7.29 14.63 -71.62
CA GLU A 694 -8.11 13.94 -70.64
C GLU A 694 -7.28 12.84 -69.95
N TYR A 695 -7.04 12.96 -68.64
CA TYR A 695 -6.52 11.87 -67.81
C TYR A 695 -7.63 11.33 -66.92
N LYS A 696 -8.56 10.56 -67.52
CA LYS A 696 -9.39 9.60 -66.78
C LYS A 696 -8.78 8.21 -67.00
N ASN A 697 -8.09 7.70 -65.97
CA ASN A 697 -7.89 6.28 -65.62
C ASN A 697 -6.50 6.04 -65.00
N LYS A 698 -6.40 6.13 -63.66
CA LYS A 698 -5.50 5.30 -62.82
C LYS A 698 -5.67 5.54 -61.31
N LEU A 699 -6.90 5.59 -60.83
CA LEU A 699 -7.22 5.46 -59.40
C LEU A 699 -8.38 4.48 -59.24
N LYS A 700 -8.14 3.22 -59.65
CA LYS A 700 -8.85 2.08 -59.07
C LYS A 700 -8.27 1.90 -57.66
N TRP A 701 -8.94 2.49 -56.69
CA TRP A 701 -8.86 2.02 -55.30
C TRP A 701 -9.33 0.57 -55.31
N THR A 702 -8.40 -0.36 -55.16
CA THR A 702 -8.70 -1.73 -54.77
C THR A 702 -9.23 -1.68 -53.34
N ASN A 703 -10.56 -1.68 -53.19
CA ASN A 703 -11.20 -2.23 -52.01
C ASN A 703 -10.88 -3.73 -51.98
N ARG A 704 -9.89 -4.09 -51.16
CA ARG A 704 -9.82 -5.41 -50.51
C ARG A 704 -10.03 -5.15 -49.02
N ALA A 705 -11.27 -5.35 -48.59
CA ALA A 705 -11.53 -6.00 -47.32
C ALA A 705 -11.23 -7.49 -47.48
#